data_AF-A0A7J0F3B4-F1
#
_entry.id   AF-A0A7J0F3B4-F1
#
_cell.length_a   1.000
_cell.length_b   1.000
_cell.length_c   1.000
_cell.angle_alpha   90.00
_cell.angle_beta   90.00
_cell.angle_gamma   90.00
#
_symmetry.space_group_name_H-M   'P 1'
#
loop_
_entity.id
_entity.type
_entity.pdbx_description
1 polymer ?
#
loop_
_entity_poly.entity_id
_entity_poly.type
_entity_poly.pdbx_seq_one_letter_code
_entity_poly.pdbx_strand_id
1 'polypeptide(L)'
;MALKILQSFVSSVLILWCLSMLLLLDQVSHKTALASTRLGGNETDRLALLSIKAQITHNPTLITSSWNDSLHFCQWKGVLCGQRHLRVTGLNLESYNLAGFISPSIGNLSLLRIVNLTNNSFQGGIPHEMGRLFRLRVLDLRINLLEGQIPGNLSHCNNLRILSLDKNKFIGNLPKELGSLSQLVELTIQLNNLTRAIPASFGNLSSLQRFSIAWNMLEGNIPGSLGSLKGLRFLVFTGNKLSGIIPPSIYNLSSLVLFWAPYNQFHGSLPQTLGLTLPNIKTLAFVENQLSGFIPRSISNASKLELLSLARNNFSPGVPINFGNLKNLSRLDLYGSGLGTGDINDLNFISTLVNCSKLIGLYIGNNSFGGVLPNSIANFSTQLQLLTVGQNKLSGSIPPDIGNLVSLNTLSLYGNQLTGSIPTSIGRLHKLQDVAFGKNKLSGEIPSSIGNLTLLNILGLEENNLQGNIPSTLGSCQGLYWLELYGNNLSGSIPREVIGLSSLSISLDISRNSLSGPLPQEVGNLRNLGLLKLSHNKLSGEIPSSLSSCIRLQYLYLDNNSFQGVIPQSLESLRGIEELDLSYNSLSGEIPKFLGIFSFLRKLDLSFNDLEGAIPAGKVFQNASAISVSGNNKLCGGIPALELPSCPDEKPRKKKMPLRPALLIPIVCGVLSIILTSSILSLCWLRKMRKQPSVASSSMDSWRIISYNKLLKATNGFSSTNLIGTGSFGSVYKGILNPIDQKAIAVKVFNQQRKEARKSFLAECKALKNIRHRNLVKIITACASVDFQANDFKALVYEYMENGSLEYWLHPVLSQTGHEQEQQKSLNLLQRLGITIDVAAALAHVGDFGLARLLQQHDISELSNSQISSVGTKGTIGYIAPEYGMGNEVSTNGDVYSYGILLLELFTGKRPTDGMFIDGLDLHKLAKLALPERVMEIVDQNLLEEEERASINSSNQMKNEKNQSTTLRQDKFKHEVFPQLKCSTFAHSIFY
;
A
#
# COMPACT_ATOMS: atom_id res chain seq x y z
N MET A 1 74.51 -3.56 81.75
CA MET A 1 74.34 -4.36 80.50
C MET A 1 72.85 -4.58 80.16
N ALA A 2 72.00 -4.93 81.14
CA ALA A 2 70.55 -5.14 80.93
C ALA A 2 69.77 -3.93 80.36
N LEU A 3 70.15 -2.68 80.70
CA LEU A 3 69.44 -1.48 80.23
C LEU A 3 69.63 -1.20 78.73
N LYS A 4 70.79 -1.58 78.15
CA LYS A 4 71.06 -1.41 76.71
C LYS A 4 70.33 -2.45 75.84
N ILE A 5 70.07 -3.63 76.39
CA ILE A 5 69.31 -4.70 75.71
C ILE A 5 67.82 -4.32 75.68
N LEU A 6 67.30 -3.74 76.76
CA LEU A 6 65.90 -3.28 76.81
C LEU A 6 65.62 -2.13 75.83
N GLN A 7 66.55 -1.18 75.69
CA GLN A 7 66.41 -0.07 74.72
C GLN A 7 66.47 -0.54 73.25
N SER A 8 67.34 -1.50 72.94
CA SER A 8 67.42 -2.10 71.60
C SER A 8 66.14 -2.89 71.27
N PHE A 9 65.61 -3.63 72.24
CA PHE A 9 64.39 -4.42 72.05
C PHE A 9 63.15 -3.54 71.86
N VAL A 10 63.01 -2.46 72.65
CA VAL A 10 61.90 -1.51 72.51
C VAL A 10 61.96 -0.74 71.19
N SER A 11 63.15 -0.33 70.73
CA SER A 11 63.33 0.33 69.43
C SER A 11 63.00 -0.61 68.26
N SER A 12 63.42 -1.87 68.33
CA SER A 12 63.14 -2.89 67.32
C SER A 12 61.64 -3.19 67.24
N VAL A 13 60.96 -3.30 68.38
CA VAL A 13 59.51 -3.53 68.46
C VAL A 13 58.73 -2.32 67.94
N LEU A 14 59.15 -1.09 68.24
CA LEU A 14 58.55 0.14 67.70
C LEU A 14 58.72 0.25 66.18
N ILE A 15 59.88 -0.13 65.63
CA ILE A 15 60.13 -0.13 64.18
C ILE A 15 59.27 -1.20 63.49
N LEU A 16 59.17 -2.41 64.06
CA LEU A 16 58.29 -3.48 63.56
C LEU A 16 56.81 -3.09 63.64
N TRP A 17 56.41 -2.34 64.67
CA TRP A 17 55.05 -1.84 64.82
C TRP A 17 54.72 -0.70 63.85
N CYS A 18 55.67 0.20 63.58
CA CYS A 18 55.54 1.23 62.54
C CYS A 18 55.50 0.63 61.12
N LEU A 19 56.32 -0.40 60.84
CA LEU A 19 56.30 -1.10 59.56
C LEU A 19 55.00 -1.90 59.36
N SER A 20 54.46 -2.53 60.41
CA SER A 20 53.17 -3.22 60.32
C SER A 20 52.01 -2.24 60.15
N MET A 21 52.06 -1.06 60.81
CA MET A 21 51.10 0.02 60.61
C MET A 21 51.17 0.63 59.20
N LEU A 22 52.36 0.79 58.62
CA LEU A 22 52.54 1.25 57.23
C LEU A 22 52.00 0.24 56.22
N LEU A 23 52.23 -1.06 56.43
CA LEU A 23 51.67 -2.13 55.59
C LEU A 23 50.14 -2.24 55.74
N LEU A 24 49.60 -2.00 56.93
CA LEU A 24 48.16 -1.91 57.18
C LEU A 24 47.54 -0.67 56.53
N LEU A 25 48.22 0.48 56.58
CA LEU A 25 47.78 1.71 55.91
C LEU A 25 47.80 1.56 54.39
N ASP A 26 48.77 0.84 53.82
CA ASP A 26 48.84 0.57 52.38
C ASP A 26 47.78 -0.45 51.92
N GLN A 27 47.50 -1.47 52.73
CA GLN A 27 46.38 -2.41 52.54
C GLN A 27 45.01 -1.72 52.65
N VAL A 28 44.88 -0.75 53.55
CA VAL A 28 43.66 0.07 53.70
C VAL A 28 43.54 1.07 52.55
N SER A 29 44.63 1.68 52.08
CA SER A 29 44.65 2.57 50.90
C SER A 29 44.24 1.83 49.62
N HIS A 30 44.74 0.60 49.42
CA HIS A 30 44.37 -0.23 48.27
C HIS A 30 42.91 -0.73 48.34
N LYS A 31 42.41 -1.07 49.54
CA LYS A 31 40.99 -1.45 49.73
C LYS A 31 40.05 -0.24 49.58
N THR A 32 40.42 0.96 50.02
CA THR A 32 39.63 2.19 49.82
C THR A 32 39.71 2.70 48.38
N ALA A 33 40.82 2.50 47.66
CA ALA A 33 40.92 2.75 46.22
C ALA A 33 40.06 1.78 45.38
N LEU A 34 40.02 0.48 45.73
CA LEU A 34 39.15 -0.52 45.10
C LEU A 34 37.66 -0.31 45.44
N ALA A 35 37.34 0.18 46.65
CA ALA A 35 35.98 0.53 47.02
C ALA A 35 35.51 1.84 46.35
N SER A 36 36.36 2.86 46.27
CA SER A 36 36.03 4.14 45.59
C SER A 36 35.92 3.99 44.06
N THR A 37 36.74 3.15 43.43
CA THR A 37 36.58 2.80 41.99
C THR A 37 35.32 1.98 41.72
N ARG A 38 34.89 1.11 42.65
CA ARG A 38 33.60 0.40 42.60
C ARG A 38 32.41 1.36 42.75
N LEU A 39 32.47 2.30 43.69
CA LEU A 39 31.44 3.32 43.91
C LEU A 39 31.34 4.31 42.74
N GLY A 40 32.47 4.80 42.22
CA GLY A 40 32.51 5.74 41.08
C GLY A 40 32.03 5.15 39.75
N GLY A 41 32.33 3.88 39.50
CA GLY A 41 31.87 3.17 38.29
C GLY A 41 30.35 2.92 38.29
N ASN A 42 29.78 2.57 39.45
CA ASN A 42 28.34 2.36 39.59
C ASN A 42 27.56 3.67 39.42
N GLU A 43 28.08 4.77 39.97
CA GLU A 43 27.44 6.08 39.81
C GLU A 43 27.50 6.57 38.35
N THR A 44 28.61 6.35 37.67
CA THR A 44 28.74 6.67 36.23
C THR A 44 27.71 5.91 35.38
N ASP A 45 27.53 4.61 35.63
CA ASP A 45 26.54 3.80 34.92
C ASP A 45 25.11 4.25 35.22
N ARG A 46 24.80 4.55 36.49
CA ARG A 46 23.50 5.06 36.91
C ARG A 46 23.15 6.36 36.19
N LEU A 47 24.07 7.33 36.20
CA LEU A 47 23.89 8.62 35.53
C LEU A 47 23.73 8.47 34.01
N ALA A 48 24.51 7.59 33.38
CA ALA A 48 24.39 7.31 31.95
C ALA A 48 23.03 6.69 31.60
N LEU A 49 22.52 5.74 32.41
CA LEU A 49 21.19 5.16 32.22
C LEU A 49 20.08 6.20 32.44
N LEU A 50 20.19 7.07 33.45
CA LEU A 50 19.22 8.16 33.64
C LEU A 50 19.21 9.16 32.48
N SER A 51 20.38 9.46 31.91
CA SER A 51 20.50 10.25 30.68
C SER A 51 19.84 9.56 29.48
N ILE A 52 20.01 8.24 29.32
CA ILE A 52 19.31 7.45 28.30
C ILE A 52 17.80 7.53 28.52
N LYS A 53 17.32 7.34 29.75
CA LYS A 53 15.90 7.45 30.10
C LYS A 53 15.33 8.82 29.75
N ALA A 54 16.08 9.90 29.99
CA ALA A 54 15.65 11.26 29.69
C ALA A 54 15.47 11.51 28.17
N GLN A 55 16.21 10.78 27.32
CA GLN A 55 16.07 10.88 25.87
C GLN A 55 14.92 10.05 25.30
N ILE A 56 14.27 9.21 26.10
CA ILE A 56 13.07 8.45 25.71
C ILE A 56 11.85 9.35 25.95
N THR A 57 11.31 9.92 24.87
CA THR A 57 10.18 10.86 24.89
C THR A 57 8.83 10.15 24.91
N HIS A 58 8.76 8.92 24.42
CA HIS A 58 7.56 8.09 24.45
C HIS A 58 7.87 6.71 25.01
N ASN A 59 7.14 6.30 26.05
CA ASN A 59 7.29 4.99 26.70
C ASN A 59 5.92 4.43 27.13
N PRO A 60 5.15 3.84 26.20
CA PRO A 60 3.79 3.39 26.47
C PRO A 60 3.74 2.15 27.36
N THR A 61 4.78 1.32 27.33
CA THR A 61 4.90 0.10 28.13
C THR A 61 5.38 0.35 29.56
N LEU A 62 5.70 1.62 29.89
CA LEU A 62 6.23 2.05 31.18
C LEU A 62 7.46 1.23 31.61
N ILE A 63 8.28 0.72 30.70
CA ILE A 63 9.44 -0.11 31.05
C ILE A 63 10.45 0.64 31.94
N THR A 64 10.69 1.92 31.63
CA THR A 64 11.54 2.81 32.42
C THR A 64 10.93 3.26 33.75
N SER A 65 9.73 2.80 34.13
CA SER A 65 9.17 3.01 35.48
C SER A 65 10.03 2.36 36.57
N SER A 66 10.64 1.22 36.24
CA SER A 66 11.60 0.53 37.11
C SER A 66 12.91 1.29 37.28
N TRP A 67 13.19 2.28 36.42
CA TRP A 67 14.43 3.05 36.43
C TRP A 67 14.32 4.24 37.39
N ASN A 68 14.32 3.95 38.69
CA ASN A 68 14.18 4.93 39.76
C ASN A 68 15.19 4.64 40.89
N ASP A 69 15.29 5.57 41.84
CA ASP A 69 16.26 5.47 42.94
C ASP A 69 15.90 4.41 44.00
N SER A 70 14.72 3.79 43.90
CA SER A 70 14.27 2.78 44.86
C SER A 70 14.93 1.41 44.65
N LEU A 71 15.51 1.16 43.47
CA LEU A 71 16.16 -0.11 43.11
C LEU A 71 17.54 0.13 42.50
N HIS A 72 18.48 -0.78 42.75
CA HIS A 72 19.78 -0.75 42.07
C HIS A 72 19.58 -0.94 40.56
N PHE A 73 20.31 -0.21 39.71
CA PHE A 73 20.09 -0.21 38.26
C PHE A 73 20.19 -1.57 37.57
N CYS A 74 20.90 -2.53 38.18
CA CYS A 74 20.95 -3.92 37.70
C CYS A 74 19.63 -4.69 37.82
N GLN A 75 18.65 -4.15 38.56
CA GLN A 75 17.31 -4.67 38.68
C GLN A 75 16.33 -3.93 37.75
N TRP A 76 16.79 -2.89 37.06
CA TRP A 76 15.97 -2.15 36.11
C TRP A 76 15.65 -3.00 34.89
N LYS A 77 14.39 -2.97 34.45
CA LYS A 77 13.95 -3.74 33.28
C LYS A 77 14.75 -3.32 32.04
N GLY A 78 15.27 -4.30 31.32
CA GLY A 78 16.09 -4.10 30.13
C GLY A 78 17.58 -3.81 30.39
N VAL A 79 18.01 -3.66 31.65
CA VAL A 79 19.42 -3.48 32.01
C VAL A 79 20.02 -4.82 32.42
N LEU A 80 21.15 -5.18 31.82
CA LEU A 80 21.93 -6.36 32.17
C LEU A 80 23.21 -5.92 32.87
N CYS A 81 23.58 -6.59 33.96
CA CYS A 81 24.81 -6.30 34.70
C CYS A 81 25.73 -7.51 34.81
N GLY A 82 27.03 -7.26 34.95
CA GLY A 82 28.00 -8.30 35.27
C GLY A 82 27.93 -8.72 36.75
N GLN A 83 27.92 -10.02 37.01
CA GLN A 83 27.74 -10.59 38.36
C GLN A 83 28.83 -10.18 39.36
N ARG A 84 30.07 -9.91 38.91
CA ARG A 84 31.20 -9.62 39.80
C ARG A 84 31.36 -8.14 40.14
N HIS A 85 31.02 -7.26 39.22
CA HIS A 85 31.31 -5.83 39.31
C HIS A 85 30.05 -4.97 39.39
N LEU A 86 28.86 -5.55 39.20
CA LEU A 86 27.56 -4.85 39.24
C LEU A 86 27.50 -3.62 38.30
N ARG A 87 28.24 -3.69 37.19
CA ARG A 87 28.24 -2.67 36.13
C ARG A 87 27.44 -3.17 34.94
N VAL A 88 26.91 -2.23 34.16
CA VAL A 88 26.08 -2.51 32.99
C VAL A 88 26.91 -3.21 31.91
N THR A 89 26.44 -4.37 31.48
CA THR A 89 27.01 -5.20 30.41
C THR A 89 26.08 -5.34 29.22
N GLY A 90 24.80 -4.97 29.35
CA GLY A 90 23.89 -4.95 28.21
C GLY A 90 22.69 -4.05 28.45
N LEU A 91 22.16 -3.52 27.35
CA LEU A 91 20.91 -2.80 27.28
C LEU A 91 20.03 -3.48 26.24
N ASN A 92 18.93 -4.09 26.68
CA ASN A 92 17.96 -4.77 25.84
C ASN A 92 16.57 -4.13 26.02
N LEU A 93 16.20 -3.31 25.04
CA LEU A 93 14.93 -2.58 24.99
C LEU A 93 14.16 -2.92 23.70
N GLU A 94 14.22 -4.16 23.26
CA GLU A 94 13.52 -4.62 22.05
C GLU A 94 11.98 -4.56 22.19
N SER A 95 11.29 -4.07 21.16
CA SER A 95 9.83 -4.15 21.00
C SER A 95 8.99 -3.50 22.10
N TYR A 96 9.47 -2.40 22.70
CA TYR A 96 8.72 -1.67 23.75
C TYR A 96 7.97 -0.44 23.23
N ASN A 97 7.97 -0.23 21.91
CA ASN A 97 7.39 0.94 21.23
C ASN A 97 7.91 2.27 21.81
N LEU A 98 9.21 2.31 22.12
CA LEU A 98 9.89 3.48 22.65
C LEU A 98 10.12 4.49 21.52
N ALA A 99 9.93 5.77 21.79
CA ALA A 99 10.37 6.85 20.88
C ALA A 99 11.30 7.81 21.61
N GLY A 100 12.16 8.47 20.86
CA GLY A 100 13.19 9.36 21.40
C GLY A 100 14.50 9.25 20.65
N PHE A 101 15.59 9.68 21.27
CA PHE A 101 16.92 9.68 20.67
C PHE A 101 17.85 8.74 21.43
N ILE A 102 18.87 8.23 20.76
CA ILE A 102 19.92 7.47 21.46
C ILE A 102 20.85 8.48 22.16
N SER A 103 20.88 8.45 23.49
CA SER A 103 21.71 9.39 24.26
C SER A 103 23.21 9.17 23.99
N PRO A 104 23.99 10.23 23.72
CA PRO A 104 25.46 10.17 23.69
C PRO A 104 26.09 9.57 24.96
N SER A 105 25.43 9.72 26.11
CA SER A 105 25.88 9.15 27.38
C SER A 105 25.97 7.62 27.37
N ILE A 106 25.38 6.94 26.39
CA ILE A 106 25.57 5.50 26.22
C ILE A 106 27.05 5.12 26.08
N GLY A 107 27.89 6.01 25.53
CA GLY A 107 29.34 5.83 25.42
C GLY A 107 30.07 5.78 26.76
N ASN A 108 29.44 6.18 27.87
CA ASN A 108 30.01 6.12 29.22
C ASN A 108 29.85 4.74 29.88
N LEU A 109 29.00 3.86 29.33
CA LEU A 109 28.78 2.50 29.83
C LEU A 109 29.94 1.57 29.40
N SER A 110 31.13 1.77 29.96
CA SER A 110 32.38 1.17 29.47
C SER A 110 32.47 -0.36 29.47
N LEU A 111 31.57 -1.06 30.17
CA LEU A 111 31.50 -2.53 30.19
C LEU A 111 30.39 -3.12 29.29
N LEU A 112 29.70 -2.28 28.53
CA LEU A 112 28.60 -2.67 27.64
C LEU A 112 29.08 -3.61 26.52
N ARG A 113 28.34 -4.70 26.33
CA ARG A 113 28.59 -5.75 25.32
C ARG A 113 27.42 -5.90 24.36
N ILE A 114 26.21 -5.54 24.78
CA ILE A 114 24.99 -5.72 24.00
C ILE A 114 24.20 -4.42 24.05
N VAL A 115 23.85 -3.90 22.88
CA VAL A 115 22.83 -2.87 22.70
C VAL A 115 21.81 -3.44 21.72
N ASN A 116 20.61 -3.71 22.21
CA ASN A 116 19.48 -4.13 21.40
C ASN A 116 18.33 -3.13 21.61
N LEU A 117 18.04 -2.34 20.57
CA LEU A 117 16.95 -1.36 20.53
C LEU A 117 15.95 -1.69 19.42
N THR A 118 15.93 -2.95 18.95
CA THR A 118 15.16 -3.37 17.78
C THR A 118 13.66 -3.12 17.95
N ASN A 119 12.99 -2.77 16.85
CA ASN A 119 11.53 -2.63 16.78
C ASN A 119 10.98 -1.57 17.74
N ASN A 120 11.46 -0.34 17.57
CA ASN A 120 11.03 0.85 18.29
C ASN A 120 10.89 2.03 17.31
N SER A 121 10.75 3.25 17.83
CA SER A 121 10.67 4.51 17.10
C SER A 121 11.81 5.47 17.47
N PHE A 122 13.03 4.95 17.71
CA PHE A 122 14.20 5.81 17.94
C PHE A 122 14.56 6.58 16.67
N GLN A 123 14.84 7.88 16.82
CA GLN A 123 15.14 8.82 15.73
C GLN A 123 16.51 9.50 15.94
N GLY A 124 16.93 10.31 14.97
CA GLY A 124 18.26 10.92 14.94
C GLY A 124 19.37 9.95 14.54
N GLY A 125 20.62 10.37 14.66
CA GLY A 125 21.79 9.58 14.28
C GLY A 125 22.32 8.66 15.37
N ILE A 126 23.19 7.72 14.98
CA ILE A 126 23.97 6.93 15.93
C ILE A 126 25.02 7.87 16.58
N PRO A 127 25.05 8.02 17.93
CA PRO A 127 26.01 8.89 18.58
C PRO A 127 27.45 8.41 18.36
N HIS A 128 28.34 9.33 18.02
CA HIS A 128 29.75 9.04 17.80
C HIS A 128 30.41 8.47 19.08
N GLU A 129 29.93 8.83 20.27
CA GLU A 129 30.43 8.32 21.55
C GLU A 129 30.28 6.80 21.70
N MET A 130 29.40 6.15 20.92
CA MET A 130 29.33 4.68 20.87
C MET A 130 30.67 4.04 20.48
N GLY A 131 31.52 4.74 19.72
CA GLY A 131 32.88 4.29 19.41
C GLY A 131 33.75 4.04 20.64
N ARG A 132 33.40 4.60 21.82
CA ARG A 132 34.12 4.36 23.08
C ARG A 132 33.84 2.98 23.68
N LEU A 133 32.84 2.25 23.19
CA LEU A 133 32.39 0.97 23.73
C LEU A 133 33.25 -0.20 23.22
N PHE A 134 34.53 -0.23 23.59
CA PHE A 134 35.51 -1.22 23.14
C PHE A 134 35.16 -2.70 23.45
N ARG A 135 34.19 -2.95 24.33
CA ARG A 135 33.70 -4.30 24.68
C ARG A 135 32.40 -4.69 23.95
N LEU A 136 31.84 -3.79 23.14
CA LEU A 136 30.60 -4.01 22.42
C LEU A 136 30.76 -5.22 21.47
N ARG A 137 29.79 -6.13 21.51
CA ARG A 137 29.74 -7.35 20.70
C ARG A 137 28.53 -7.38 19.78
N VAL A 138 27.41 -6.83 20.24
CA VAL A 138 26.16 -6.77 19.50
C VAL A 138 25.64 -5.35 19.53
N LEU A 139 25.45 -4.77 18.35
CA LEU A 139 24.71 -3.54 18.13
C LEU A 139 23.57 -3.83 17.17
N ASP A 140 22.36 -3.95 17.71
CA ASP A 140 21.14 -4.20 16.94
C ASP A 140 20.19 -3.00 17.10
N LEU A 141 20.02 -2.26 16.01
CA LEU A 141 19.20 -1.06 15.91
C LEU A 141 18.10 -1.21 14.86
N ARG A 142 17.79 -2.45 14.45
CA ARG A 142 16.84 -2.71 13.35
C ARG A 142 15.44 -2.17 13.65
N ILE A 143 14.70 -1.80 12.60
CA ILE A 143 13.30 -1.35 12.69
C ILE A 143 13.17 -0.16 13.65
N ASN A 144 13.73 0.98 13.22
CA ASN A 144 13.65 2.27 13.91
C ASN A 144 13.53 3.39 12.86
N LEU A 145 13.60 4.64 13.31
CA LEU A 145 13.56 5.83 12.46
C LEU A 145 14.92 6.57 12.47
N LEU A 146 16.02 5.84 12.69
CA LEU A 146 17.36 6.44 12.78
C LEU A 146 17.80 6.96 11.42
N GLU A 147 18.44 8.12 11.41
CA GLU A 147 18.82 8.84 10.19
C GLU A 147 20.28 9.34 10.25
N GLY A 148 20.71 10.08 9.23
CA GLY A 148 22.09 10.59 9.14
C GLY A 148 23.08 9.52 8.67
N GLN A 149 24.38 9.83 8.80
CA GLN A 149 25.45 8.93 8.37
C GLN A 149 25.80 7.90 9.44
N ILE A 150 26.22 6.72 9.00
CA ILE A 150 26.77 5.70 9.92
C ILE A 150 28.15 6.19 10.41
N PRO A 151 28.39 6.31 11.73
CA PRO A 151 29.66 6.80 12.24
C PRO A 151 30.81 5.81 11.96
N GLY A 152 31.85 6.27 11.27
CA GLY A 152 33.06 5.45 11.02
C GLY A 152 33.82 5.07 12.29
N ASN A 153 33.61 5.78 13.39
CA ASN A 153 34.27 5.53 14.67
C ASN A 153 33.69 4.33 15.44
N LEU A 154 32.61 3.71 14.97
CA LEU A 154 32.19 2.37 15.40
C LEU A 154 33.29 1.33 15.14
N SER A 155 34.23 1.62 14.23
CA SER A 155 35.44 0.82 14.01
C SER A 155 36.28 0.60 15.28
N HIS A 156 36.22 1.50 16.27
CA HIS A 156 36.92 1.31 17.55
C HIS A 156 36.31 0.21 18.45
N CYS A 157 35.10 -0.25 18.13
CA CYS A 157 34.46 -1.38 18.81
C CYS A 157 35.03 -2.71 18.29
N ASN A 158 36.32 -2.97 18.50
CA ASN A 158 37.06 -4.10 17.90
C ASN A 158 36.51 -5.51 18.23
N ASN A 159 35.67 -5.63 19.27
CA ASN A 159 35.02 -6.89 19.66
C ASN A 159 33.62 -7.07 19.03
N LEU A 160 33.20 -6.15 18.16
CA LEU A 160 31.88 -6.18 17.55
C LEU A 160 31.75 -7.40 16.63
N ARG A 161 30.72 -8.21 16.87
CA ARG A 161 30.40 -9.44 16.14
C ARG A 161 29.16 -9.29 15.28
N ILE A 162 28.19 -8.51 15.73
CA ILE A 162 26.92 -8.28 15.03
C ILE A 162 26.68 -6.78 14.96
N LEU A 163 26.55 -6.27 13.74
CA LEU A 163 26.11 -4.91 13.43
C LEU A 163 24.89 -4.99 12.52
N SER A 164 23.72 -4.69 13.09
CA SER A 164 22.44 -4.79 12.39
C SER A 164 21.70 -3.46 12.44
N LEU A 165 21.53 -2.84 11.27
CA LEU A 165 21.00 -1.49 11.08
C LEU A 165 19.79 -1.46 10.13
N ASP A 166 19.22 -2.62 9.83
CA ASP A 166 18.14 -2.80 8.85
C ASP A 166 16.90 -1.95 9.16
N LYS A 167 16.17 -1.51 8.12
CA LYS A 167 14.90 -0.78 8.24
C LYS A 167 15.05 0.48 9.08
N ASN A 168 15.86 1.42 8.59
CA ASN A 168 16.07 2.75 9.14
C ASN A 168 16.12 3.76 7.96
N LYS A 169 16.57 4.99 8.21
CA LYS A 169 16.70 6.09 7.25
C LYS A 169 18.16 6.53 7.08
N PHE A 170 19.14 5.64 7.26
CA PHE A 170 20.56 6.00 7.14
C PHE A 170 20.89 6.46 5.71
N ILE A 171 21.69 7.51 5.60
CA ILE A 171 22.12 8.14 4.34
C ILE A 171 23.65 8.18 4.22
N GLY A 172 24.15 8.60 3.06
CA GLY A 172 25.57 8.71 2.79
C GLY A 172 26.21 7.36 2.45
N ASN A 173 27.54 7.30 2.52
CA ASN A 173 28.30 6.11 2.15
C ASN A 173 28.48 5.14 3.32
N LEU A 174 28.76 3.88 2.99
CA LEU A 174 29.30 2.92 3.95
C LEU A 174 30.70 3.40 4.42
N PRO A 175 30.95 3.54 5.74
CA PRO A 175 32.25 4.00 6.23
C PRO A 175 33.32 2.94 6.02
N LYS A 176 34.39 3.29 5.30
CA LYS A 176 35.50 2.37 4.99
C LYS A 176 36.20 1.87 6.25
N GLU A 177 36.17 2.64 7.33
CA GLU A 177 36.79 2.36 8.62
C GLU A 177 36.22 1.09 9.26
N LEU A 178 34.95 0.76 9.00
CA LEU A 178 34.31 -0.46 9.49
C LEU A 178 35.01 -1.73 8.98
N GLY A 179 35.75 -1.65 7.86
CA GLY A 179 36.55 -2.76 7.34
C GLY A 179 37.66 -3.24 8.29
N SER A 180 37.95 -2.52 9.37
CA SER A 180 38.91 -2.93 10.42
C SER A 180 38.32 -3.92 11.46
N LEU A 181 37.00 -4.13 11.46
CA LEU A 181 36.30 -4.96 12.45
C LEU A 181 36.45 -6.47 12.14
N SER A 182 37.64 -7.03 12.36
CA SER A 182 37.98 -8.41 12.00
C SER A 182 37.16 -9.49 12.73
N GLN A 183 36.53 -9.18 13.86
CA GLN A 183 35.64 -10.08 14.60
C GLN A 183 34.17 -10.05 14.14
N LEU A 184 33.84 -9.17 13.19
CA LEU A 184 32.47 -9.00 12.71
C LEU A 184 32.02 -10.25 11.94
N VAL A 185 30.96 -10.87 12.41
CA VAL A 185 30.35 -12.10 11.84
C VAL A 185 29.16 -11.74 10.98
N GLU A 186 28.38 -10.73 11.38
CA GLU A 186 27.18 -10.30 10.70
C GLU A 186 27.15 -8.78 10.52
N LEU A 187 26.98 -8.37 9.26
CA LEU A 187 26.77 -6.98 8.87
C LEU A 187 25.51 -6.91 8.00
N THR A 188 24.43 -6.36 8.57
CA THR A 188 23.15 -6.17 7.87
C THR A 188 22.73 -4.71 7.92
N ILE A 189 22.58 -4.11 6.75
CA ILE A 189 22.18 -2.71 6.58
C ILE A 189 21.17 -2.61 5.43
N GLN A 190 20.08 -3.36 5.52
CA GLN A 190 19.03 -3.41 4.52
C GLN A 190 18.01 -2.28 4.69
N LEU A 191 17.26 -1.94 3.64
CA LEU A 191 16.11 -1.02 3.71
C LEU A 191 16.51 0.31 4.36
N ASN A 192 17.44 0.99 3.71
CA ASN A 192 17.99 2.30 4.10
C ASN A 192 18.24 3.14 2.82
N ASN A 193 18.79 4.34 2.97
CA ASN A 193 19.01 5.28 1.88
C ASN A 193 20.52 5.48 1.60
N LEU A 194 21.34 4.45 1.82
CA LEU A 194 22.78 4.53 1.60
C LEU A 194 23.10 4.65 0.11
N THR A 195 24.14 5.43 -0.21
CA THR A 195 24.62 5.74 -1.56
C THR A 195 26.09 5.39 -1.70
N ARG A 196 26.66 5.65 -2.89
CA ARG A 196 28.06 5.38 -3.25
C ARG A 196 28.41 3.89 -3.29
N ALA A 197 29.67 3.62 -3.60
CA ALA A 197 30.20 2.26 -3.76
C ALA A 197 30.46 1.56 -2.44
N ILE A 198 30.44 0.22 -2.50
CA ILE A 198 30.86 -0.66 -1.40
C ILE A 198 32.37 -0.47 -1.19
N PRO A 199 32.84 -0.13 0.03
CA PRO A 199 34.27 0.06 0.29
C PRO A 199 35.07 -1.24 0.12
N ALA A 200 36.19 -1.19 -0.60
CA ALA A 200 37.07 -2.34 -0.79
C ALA A 200 37.65 -2.88 0.54
N SER A 201 37.76 -2.03 1.57
CA SER A 201 38.20 -2.42 2.92
C SER A 201 37.29 -3.47 3.58
N PHE A 202 36.06 -3.65 3.11
CA PHE A 202 35.16 -4.68 3.65
C PHE A 202 35.66 -6.10 3.30
N GLY A 203 36.58 -6.24 2.33
CA GLY A 203 37.33 -7.47 2.10
C GLY A 203 38.28 -7.87 3.24
N ASN A 204 38.47 -7.02 4.26
CA ASN A 204 39.30 -7.33 5.44
C ASN A 204 38.50 -7.94 6.61
N LEU A 205 37.17 -8.05 6.49
CA LEU A 205 36.28 -8.58 7.52
C LEU A 205 36.36 -10.12 7.58
N SER A 206 37.51 -10.66 7.98
CA SER A 206 37.85 -12.10 7.86
C SER A 206 36.89 -13.07 8.57
N SER A 207 36.16 -12.63 9.60
CA SER A 207 35.16 -13.45 10.32
C SER A 207 33.74 -13.38 9.72
N LEU A 208 33.52 -12.57 8.68
CA LEU A 208 32.18 -12.25 8.18
C LEU A 208 31.53 -13.48 7.52
N GLN A 209 30.34 -13.81 7.99
CA GLN A 209 29.51 -14.92 7.48
C GLN A 209 28.25 -14.43 6.78
N ARG A 210 27.70 -13.28 7.20
CA ARG A 210 26.52 -12.67 6.59
C ARG A 210 26.82 -11.23 6.23
N PHE A 211 26.68 -10.91 4.94
CA PHE A 211 26.74 -9.55 4.46
C PHE A 211 25.48 -9.23 3.66
N SER A 212 24.75 -8.20 4.11
CA SER A 212 23.54 -7.77 3.45
C SER A 212 23.36 -6.26 3.43
N ILE A 213 23.08 -5.73 2.24
CA ILE A 213 22.90 -4.30 1.96
C ILE A 213 21.69 -4.07 1.04
N ALA A 214 20.71 -4.98 1.08
CA ALA A 214 19.56 -4.97 0.20
C ALA A 214 18.70 -3.70 0.38
N TRP A 215 18.04 -3.25 -0.69
CA TRP A 215 17.12 -2.11 -0.71
C TRP A 215 17.80 -0.84 -0.18
N ASN A 216 18.86 -0.43 -0.88
CA ASN A 216 19.54 0.86 -0.71
C ASN A 216 19.73 1.52 -2.09
N MET A 217 20.49 2.60 -2.16
CA MET A 217 20.85 3.29 -3.41
C MET A 217 22.35 3.15 -3.71
N LEU A 218 22.96 2.03 -3.32
CA LEU A 218 24.39 1.78 -3.53
C LEU A 218 24.68 1.62 -5.03
N GLU A 219 25.79 2.19 -5.48
CA GLU A 219 26.19 2.26 -6.90
C GLU A 219 27.57 1.65 -7.14
N GLY A 220 27.94 1.48 -8.41
CA GLY A 220 29.27 0.99 -8.79
C GLY A 220 29.44 -0.53 -8.62
N ASN A 221 30.70 -0.97 -8.73
CA ASN A 221 31.01 -2.40 -8.83
C ASN A 221 31.14 -3.07 -7.47
N ILE A 222 30.89 -4.39 -7.42
CA ILE A 222 31.25 -5.19 -6.24
C ILE A 222 32.79 -5.25 -6.15
N PRO A 223 33.41 -4.88 -5.01
CA PRO A 223 34.85 -4.96 -4.85
C PRO A 223 35.35 -6.41 -4.93
N GLY A 224 36.35 -6.67 -5.78
CA GLY A 224 36.95 -8.00 -5.91
C GLY A 224 37.59 -8.53 -4.61
N SER A 225 37.93 -7.62 -3.68
CA SER A 225 38.43 -7.94 -2.34
C SER A 225 37.42 -8.72 -1.50
N LEU A 226 36.11 -8.64 -1.76
CA LEU A 226 35.13 -9.46 -1.04
C LEU A 226 35.30 -10.98 -1.29
N GLY A 227 35.95 -11.37 -2.38
CA GLY A 227 36.30 -12.78 -2.66
C GLY A 227 37.39 -13.37 -1.75
N SER A 228 38.03 -12.55 -0.89
CA SER A 228 38.94 -13.03 0.16
C SER A 228 38.19 -13.62 1.37
N LEU A 229 36.90 -13.30 1.54
CA LEU A 229 36.10 -13.62 2.72
C LEU A 229 35.69 -15.10 2.74
N LYS A 230 36.64 -15.99 3.06
CA LYS A 230 36.44 -17.45 3.00
C LYS A 230 35.36 -17.98 3.97
N GLY A 231 34.98 -17.21 4.99
CA GLY A 231 33.89 -17.52 5.90
C GLY A 231 32.49 -17.13 5.41
N LEU A 232 32.37 -16.41 4.29
CA LEU A 232 31.12 -15.80 3.84
C LEU A 232 30.09 -16.82 3.36
N ARG A 233 28.93 -16.88 4.02
CA ARG A 233 27.86 -17.84 3.74
C ARG A 233 26.65 -17.22 3.06
N PHE A 234 26.33 -15.97 3.40
CA PHE A 234 25.15 -15.25 2.91
C PHE A 234 25.57 -13.91 2.32
N LEU A 235 25.29 -13.73 1.03
CA LEU A 235 25.56 -12.49 0.31
C LEU A 235 24.28 -11.98 -0.35
N VAL A 236 23.80 -10.81 0.09
CA VAL A 236 22.48 -10.29 -0.30
C VAL A 236 22.56 -8.81 -0.71
N PHE A 237 22.31 -8.54 -1.99
CA PHE A 237 22.49 -7.23 -2.63
C PHE A 237 21.25 -6.65 -3.32
N THR A 238 20.07 -7.26 -3.11
CA THR A 238 18.83 -6.91 -3.82
C THR A 238 18.51 -5.44 -3.87
N GLY A 239 17.99 -4.92 -4.98
CA GLY A 239 17.36 -3.60 -5.03
C GLY A 239 18.35 -2.48 -4.75
N ASN A 240 19.45 -2.45 -5.51
CA ASN A 240 20.46 -1.39 -5.50
C ASN A 240 20.75 -0.96 -6.96
N LYS A 241 21.69 -0.03 -7.15
CA LYS A 241 22.19 0.40 -8.46
C LYS A 241 23.59 -0.17 -8.72
N LEU A 242 23.90 -1.36 -8.17
CA LEU A 242 25.20 -1.99 -8.36
C LEU A 242 25.34 -2.45 -9.81
N SER A 243 26.52 -2.22 -10.37
CA SER A 243 26.82 -2.42 -11.79
C SER A 243 28.09 -3.26 -11.98
N GLY A 244 28.49 -3.43 -13.23
CA GLY A 244 29.75 -4.10 -13.57
C GLY A 244 29.64 -5.63 -13.56
N ILE A 245 30.79 -6.26 -13.75
CA ILE A 245 30.94 -7.72 -13.70
C ILE A 245 31.05 -8.16 -12.25
N ILE A 246 30.27 -9.18 -11.86
CA ILE A 246 30.44 -9.84 -10.56
C ILE A 246 31.86 -10.46 -10.52
N PRO A 247 32.73 -10.04 -9.59
CA PRO A 247 34.13 -10.50 -9.57
C PRO A 247 34.24 -12.02 -9.52
N PRO A 248 35.09 -12.65 -10.37
CA PRO A 248 35.30 -14.10 -10.38
C PRO A 248 35.67 -14.69 -9.02
N SER A 249 36.35 -13.90 -8.17
CA SER A 249 36.73 -14.29 -6.82
C SER A 249 35.53 -14.61 -5.91
N ILE A 250 34.35 -14.01 -6.15
CA ILE A 250 33.12 -14.29 -5.39
C ILE A 250 32.56 -15.66 -5.75
N TYR A 251 32.63 -16.05 -7.02
CA TYR A 251 32.22 -17.38 -7.48
C TYR A 251 33.16 -18.49 -6.97
N ASN A 252 34.25 -18.16 -6.29
CA ASN A 252 35.19 -19.09 -5.66
C ASN A 252 35.09 -19.10 -4.11
N LEU A 253 33.99 -18.59 -3.56
CA LEU A 253 33.70 -18.68 -2.13
C LEU A 253 32.99 -20.00 -1.85
N SER A 254 33.76 -21.06 -1.57
CA SER A 254 33.22 -22.41 -1.36
C SER A 254 32.28 -22.55 -0.15
N SER A 255 32.32 -21.60 0.79
CA SER A 255 31.42 -21.51 1.95
C SER A 255 30.06 -20.89 1.65
N LEU A 256 29.88 -20.30 0.47
CA LEU A 256 28.65 -19.59 0.10
C LEU A 256 27.47 -20.55 0.03
N VAL A 257 26.42 -20.23 0.77
CA VAL A 257 25.15 -20.97 0.83
C VAL A 257 24.06 -20.23 0.07
N LEU A 258 24.08 -18.91 0.11
CA LEU A 258 23.10 -18.05 -0.54
C LEU A 258 23.80 -16.87 -1.19
N PHE A 259 23.54 -16.70 -2.49
CA PHE A 259 23.90 -15.50 -3.24
C PHE A 259 22.65 -14.95 -3.91
N TRP A 260 22.18 -13.81 -3.40
CA TRP A 260 20.92 -13.20 -3.76
C TRP A 260 21.13 -11.75 -4.16
N ALA A 261 21.15 -11.49 -5.47
CA ALA A 261 21.35 -10.16 -6.05
C ALA A 261 20.32 -9.73 -7.12
N PRO A 262 18.99 -9.95 -6.94
CA PRO A 262 17.98 -9.37 -7.82
C PRO A 262 17.98 -7.84 -7.93
N TYR A 263 17.38 -7.28 -8.98
CA TYR A 263 17.11 -5.85 -9.15
C TYR A 263 18.38 -5.00 -9.02
N ASN A 264 19.34 -5.24 -9.91
CA ASN A 264 20.60 -4.50 -10.03
C ASN A 264 20.96 -4.33 -11.52
N GLN A 265 22.15 -3.83 -11.82
CA GLN A 265 22.66 -3.58 -13.17
C GLN A 265 23.88 -4.46 -13.48
N PHE A 266 23.96 -5.67 -12.91
CA PHE A 266 25.09 -6.57 -13.16
C PHE A 266 25.07 -7.07 -14.59
N HIS A 267 26.22 -7.03 -15.25
CA HIS A 267 26.40 -7.54 -16.60
C HIS A 267 27.56 -8.53 -16.70
N GLY A 268 27.76 -9.12 -17.88
CA GLY A 268 28.76 -10.15 -18.11
C GLY A 268 28.20 -11.56 -17.89
N SER A 269 29.07 -12.56 -17.98
CA SER A 269 28.67 -13.98 -17.99
C SER A 269 28.91 -14.69 -16.67
N LEU A 270 28.09 -15.73 -16.43
CA LEU A 270 28.31 -16.66 -15.33
C LEU A 270 29.52 -17.56 -15.65
N PRO A 271 30.42 -17.84 -14.69
CA PRO A 271 31.59 -18.70 -14.94
C PRO A 271 31.21 -20.12 -15.33
N GLN A 272 31.92 -20.71 -16.30
CA GLN A 272 31.65 -22.08 -16.73
C GLN A 272 31.88 -23.13 -15.63
N THR A 273 32.67 -22.82 -14.61
CA THR A 273 32.97 -23.69 -13.45
C THR A 273 32.08 -23.43 -12.23
N LEU A 274 31.08 -22.55 -12.33
CA LEU A 274 30.25 -22.07 -11.22
C LEU A 274 29.75 -23.15 -10.26
N GLY A 275 29.17 -24.25 -10.78
CA GLY A 275 28.63 -25.30 -9.91
C GLY A 275 29.69 -26.23 -9.31
N LEU A 276 30.94 -26.16 -9.78
CA LEU A 276 32.09 -26.83 -9.16
C LEU A 276 32.72 -25.99 -8.06
N THR A 277 32.76 -24.67 -8.23
CA THR A 277 33.41 -23.74 -7.30
C THR A 277 32.52 -23.32 -6.12
N LEU A 278 31.20 -23.50 -6.24
CA LEU A 278 30.22 -23.24 -5.17
C LEU A 278 29.53 -24.53 -4.68
N PRO A 279 30.23 -25.49 -4.06
CA PRO A 279 29.66 -26.79 -3.69
C PRO A 279 28.60 -26.72 -2.57
N ASN A 280 28.53 -25.61 -1.82
CA ASN A 280 27.59 -25.42 -0.73
C ASN A 280 26.36 -24.57 -1.07
N ILE A 281 26.28 -24.08 -2.32
CA ILE A 281 25.21 -23.17 -2.72
C ILE A 281 23.85 -23.88 -2.69
N LYS A 282 22.89 -23.25 -2.02
CA LYS A 282 21.48 -23.64 -1.98
C LYS A 282 20.61 -22.70 -2.78
N THR A 283 20.94 -21.41 -2.77
CA THR A 283 20.14 -20.37 -3.42
C THR A 283 21.04 -19.48 -4.26
N LEU A 284 20.74 -19.42 -5.55
CA LEU A 284 21.40 -18.54 -6.50
C LEU A 284 20.34 -17.74 -7.27
N ALA A 285 20.30 -16.43 -7.06
CA ALA A 285 19.27 -15.56 -7.64
C ALA A 285 19.85 -14.24 -8.18
N PHE A 286 19.61 -13.97 -9.47
CA PHE A 286 20.08 -12.79 -10.19
C PHE A 286 18.97 -12.12 -11.02
N VAL A 287 17.72 -12.21 -10.56
CA VAL A 287 16.54 -11.68 -11.28
C VAL A 287 16.69 -10.21 -11.64
N GLU A 288 16.27 -9.81 -12.84
CA GLU A 288 16.25 -8.40 -13.24
C GLU A 288 17.66 -7.77 -13.18
N ASN A 289 18.56 -8.30 -14.02
CA ASN A 289 19.91 -7.80 -14.24
C ASN A 289 20.20 -7.81 -15.76
N GLN A 290 21.46 -7.56 -16.13
CA GLN A 290 21.93 -7.53 -17.52
C GLN A 290 22.94 -8.68 -17.80
N LEU A 291 22.82 -9.81 -17.08
CA LEU A 291 23.70 -10.95 -17.28
C LEU A 291 23.50 -11.55 -18.67
N SER A 292 24.59 -12.04 -19.27
CA SER A 292 24.60 -12.55 -20.64
C SER A 292 25.49 -13.78 -20.81
N GLY A 293 25.59 -14.29 -22.05
CA GLY A 293 26.30 -15.54 -22.35
C GLY A 293 25.48 -16.78 -22.02
N PHE A 294 26.10 -17.96 -22.02
CA PHE A 294 25.39 -19.22 -21.77
C PHE A 294 25.21 -19.51 -20.28
N ILE A 295 24.09 -20.12 -19.92
CA ILE A 295 23.91 -20.70 -18.58
C ILE A 295 24.89 -21.89 -18.42
N PRO A 296 25.80 -21.87 -17.43
CA PRO A 296 26.84 -22.88 -17.28
C PRO A 296 26.31 -24.29 -17.03
N ARG A 297 26.81 -25.28 -17.78
CA ARG A 297 26.45 -26.71 -17.60
C ARG A 297 26.84 -27.23 -16.21
N SER A 298 27.91 -26.67 -15.65
CA SER A 298 28.42 -27.05 -14.32
C SER A 298 27.44 -26.77 -13.19
N ILE A 299 26.40 -25.96 -13.39
CA ILE A 299 25.32 -25.78 -12.40
C ILE A 299 24.74 -27.12 -11.96
N SER A 300 24.69 -28.12 -12.86
CA SER A 300 24.28 -29.49 -12.53
C SER A 300 25.14 -30.20 -11.47
N ASN A 301 26.35 -29.70 -11.19
CA ASN A 301 27.24 -30.22 -10.14
C ASN A 301 26.96 -29.61 -8.75
N ALA A 302 26.17 -28.53 -8.67
CA ALA A 302 25.80 -27.90 -7.40
C ALA A 302 24.71 -28.70 -6.68
N SER A 303 25.05 -29.89 -6.16
CA SER A 303 24.08 -30.89 -5.63
C SER A 303 23.19 -30.41 -4.47
N LYS A 304 23.58 -29.33 -3.78
CA LYS A 304 22.79 -28.71 -2.71
C LYS A 304 21.84 -27.61 -3.20
N LEU A 305 21.84 -27.28 -4.49
CA LEU A 305 21.02 -26.21 -5.05
C LEU A 305 19.53 -26.54 -4.90
N GLU A 306 18.82 -25.64 -4.25
CA GLU A 306 17.39 -25.70 -3.95
C GLU A 306 16.61 -24.69 -4.80
N LEU A 307 17.19 -23.51 -5.06
CA LEU A 307 16.58 -22.45 -5.88
C LEU A 307 17.60 -21.88 -6.86
N LEU A 308 17.24 -21.90 -8.14
CA LEU A 308 17.92 -21.18 -9.20
C LEU A 308 16.95 -20.19 -9.85
N SER A 309 17.29 -18.90 -9.80
CA SER A 309 16.50 -17.87 -10.48
C SER A 309 17.38 -16.92 -11.27
N LEU A 310 17.23 -16.98 -12.59
CA LEU A 310 17.97 -16.21 -13.58
C LEU A 310 17.04 -15.35 -14.45
N ALA A 311 15.80 -15.15 -13.99
CA ALA A 311 14.76 -14.45 -14.72
C ALA A 311 15.16 -13.02 -15.13
N ARG A 312 14.63 -12.54 -16.24
CA ARG A 312 14.78 -11.15 -16.72
C ARG A 312 16.24 -10.73 -16.81
N ASN A 313 16.97 -11.47 -17.65
CA ASN A 313 18.37 -11.24 -18.02
C ASN A 313 18.51 -11.45 -19.53
N ASN A 314 19.72 -11.30 -20.08
CA ASN A 314 19.99 -11.36 -21.52
C ASN A 314 20.90 -12.56 -21.88
N PHE A 315 20.53 -13.77 -21.44
CA PHE A 315 21.31 -14.98 -21.70
C PHE A 315 21.26 -15.38 -23.18
N SER A 316 22.30 -16.07 -23.64
CA SER A 316 22.34 -16.68 -24.96
C SER A 316 21.31 -17.81 -25.06
N PRO A 317 20.77 -18.07 -26.26
CA PRO A 317 19.78 -19.12 -26.46
C PRO A 317 20.26 -20.49 -25.97
N GLY A 318 19.39 -21.23 -25.30
CA GLY A 318 19.57 -22.62 -24.92
C GLY A 318 19.78 -22.87 -23.43
N VAL A 319 19.37 -24.05 -22.98
CA VAL A 319 19.49 -24.50 -21.58
C VAL A 319 20.24 -25.83 -21.55
N PRO A 320 21.59 -25.81 -21.62
CA PRO A 320 22.39 -27.03 -21.76
C PRO A 320 22.65 -27.72 -20.40
N ILE A 321 21.66 -27.72 -19.51
CA ILE A 321 21.79 -28.25 -18.15
C ILE A 321 20.99 -29.54 -18.01
N ASN A 322 21.63 -30.57 -17.47
CA ASN A 322 20.92 -31.74 -16.97
C ASN A 322 20.50 -31.48 -15.51
N PHE A 323 19.28 -31.00 -15.31
CA PHE A 323 18.76 -30.70 -13.98
C PHE A 323 18.52 -31.95 -13.14
N GLY A 324 18.48 -33.14 -13.75
CA GLY A 324 18.24 -34.40 -13.04
C GLY A 324 19.29 -34.75 -11.98
N ASN A 325 20.45 -34.10 -12.00
CA ASN A 325 21.48 -34.21 -10.97
C ASN A 325 21.18 -33.36 -9.71
N LEU A 326 20.27 -32.38 -9.81
CA LEU A 326 19.92 -31.45 -8.74
C LEU A 326 18.73 -31.97 -7.92
N LYS A 327 18.96 -33.03 -7.15
CA LYS A 327 17.91 -33.72 -6.37
C LYS A 327 17.20 -32.83 -5.34
N ASN A 328 17.82 -31.73 -4.92
CA ASN A 328 17.25 -30.77 -3.99
C ASN A 328 16.51 -29.60 -4.66
N LEU A 329 16.53 -29.53 -6.00
CA LEU A 329 15.94 -28.42 -6.73
C LEU A 329 14.43 -28.35 -6.46
N SER A 330 14.02 -27.22 -5.90
CA SER A 330 12.64 -26.92 -5.53
C SER A 330 12.03 -25.85 -6.44
N ARG A 331 12.83 -24.90 -6.92
CA ARG A 331 12.37 -23.84 -7.80
C ARG A 331 13.40 -23.54 -8.89
N LEU A 332 12.92 -23.58 -10.13
CA LEU A 332 13.66 -23.17 -11.31
C LEU A 332 12.92 -22.02 -11.98
N ASP A 333 13.59 -20.87 -12.06
CA ASP A 333 13.02 -19.65 -12.63
C ASP A 333 13.96 -19.05 -13.68
N LEU A 334 13.52 -19.14 -14.93
CA LEU A 334 14.19 -18.69 -16.14
C LEU A 334 13.29 -17.74 -16.94
N TYR A 335 12.30 -17.12 -16.29
CA TYR A 335 11.29 -16.30 -16.96
C TYR A 335 11.91 -15.06 -17.61
N GLY A 336 11.61 -14.76 -18.87
CA GLY A 336 12.04 -13.47 -19.45
C GLY A 336 13.54 -13.36 -19.73
N SER A 337 14.25 -14.48 -19.95
CA SER A 337 15.73 -14.50 -19.95
C SER A 337 16.37 -14.59 -21.35
N GLY A 338 15.57 -14.42 -22.42
CA GLY A 338 16.05 -14.51 -23.81
C GLY A 338 16.39 -15.93 -24.26
N LEU A 339 15.87 -16.95 -23.57
CA LEU A 339 16.20 -18.35 -23.83
C LEU A 339 15.35 -18.95 -24.96
N GLY A 340 15.84 -20.05 -25.53
CA GLY A 340 15.22 -20.73 -26.67
C GLY A 340 15.55 -20.08 -28.02
N THR A 341 15.61 -20.90 -29.06
CA THR A 341 15.79 -20.45 -30.46
C THR A 341 14.47 -20.47 -31.23
N GLY A 342 13.44 -21.14 -30.70
CA GLY A 342 12.20 -21.46 -31.38
C GLY A 342 12.23 -22.84 -32.05
N ASP A 343 13.31 -23.59 -31.87
CA ASP A 343 13.50 -24.90 -32.49
C ASP A 343 12.82 -26.02 -31.69
N ILE A 344 12.65 -27.17 -32.34
CA ILE A 344 11.95 -28.33 -31.77
C ILE A 344 12.59 -28.92 -30.51
N ASN A 345 13.90 -28.68 -30.32
CA ASN A 345 14.72 -29.29 -29.26
C ASN A 345 14.91 -28.41 -28.02
N ASP A 346 14.31 -27.21 -28.01
CA ASP A 346 14.48 -26.21 -26.96
C ASP A 346 14.07 -26.72 -25.56
N LEU A 347 13.08 -27.62 -25.51
CA LEU A 347 12.57 -28.20 -24.26
C LEU A 347 13.24 -29.51 -23.84
N ASN A 348 14.34 -29.95 -24.46
CA ASN A 348 14.99 -31.23 -24.12
C ASN A 348 15.37 -31.35 -22.63
N PHE A 349 15.70 -30.24 -21.96
CA PHE A 349 16.03 -30.23 -20.53
C PHE A 349 14.83 -30.56 -19.63
N ILE A 350 13.59 -30.35 -20.08
CA ILE A 350 12.35 -30.65 -19.33
C ILE A 350 12.31 -32.11 -18.92
N SER A 351 12.72 -33.02 -19.81
CA SER A 351 12.78 -34.46 -19.51
C SER A 351 13.68 -34.79 -18.30
N THR A 352 14.71 -33.99 -18.07
CA THR A 352 15.64 -34.19 -16.95
C THR A 352 15.06 -33.74 -15.61
N LEU A 353 14.06 -32.84 -15.61
CA LEU A 353 13.42 -32.33 -14.39
C LEU A 353 12.53 -33.37 -13.71
N VAL A 354 12.12 -34.44 -14.40
CA VAL A 354 11.42 -35.61 -13.81
C VAL A 354 12.19 -36.15 -12.60
N ASN A 355 13.52 -36.07 -12.64
CA ASN A 355 14.40 -36.54 -11.57
C ASN A 355 14.52 -35.58 -10.36
N CYS A 356 13.84 -34.43 -10.38
CA CYS A 356 13.81 -33.43 -9.32
C CYS A 356 12.56 -33.62 -8.44
N SER A 357 12.61 -34.58 -7.51
CA SER A 357 11.44 -34.96 -6.69
C SER A 357 10.94 -33.88 -5.73
N LYS A 358 11.74 -32.83 -5.45
CA LYS A 358 11.35 -31.69 -4.61
C LYS A 358 10.84 -30.48 -5.39
N LEU A 359 10.68 -30.59 -6.71
CA LEU A 359 10.29 -29.47 -7.55
C LEU A 359 8.87 -28.97 -7.20
N ILE A 360 8.76 -27.70 -6.82
CA ILE A 360 7.53 -27.01 -6.45
C ILE A 360 7.14 -25.98 -7.52
N GLY A 361 8.11 -25.32 -8.17
CA GLY A 361 7.83 -24.29 -9.17
C GLY A 361 8.76 -24.32 -10.37
N LEU A 362 8.18 -24.23 -11.56
CA LEU A 362 8.87 -24.09 -12.83
C LEU A 362 8.36 -22.86 -13.59
N TYR A 363 9.25 -21.90 -13.81
CA TYR A 363 8.94 -20.66 -14.53
C TYR A 363 9.87 -20.52 -15.73
N ILE A 364 9.34 -20.75 -16.92
CA ILE A 364 10.09 -20.65 -18.19
C ILE A 364 9.36 -19.79 -19.22
N GLY A 365 8.35 -19.05 -18.78
CA GLY A 365 7.56 -18.16 -19.62
C GLY A 365 8.34 -16.93 -20.11
N ASN A 366 7.75 -16.23 -21.09
CA ASN A 366 8.33 -15.04 -21.73
C ASN A 366 9.73 -15.29 -22.29
N ASN A 367 9.87 -16.33 -23.10
CA ASN A 367 11.11 -16.69 -23.76
C ASN A 367 10.80 -17.00 -25.24
N SER A 368 11.76 -17.57 -25.96
CA SER A 368 11.62 -18.03 -27.34
C SER A 368 11.63 -19.56 -27.44
N PHE A 369 11.26 -20.31 -26.40
CA PHE A 369 11.26 -21.77 -26.46
C PHE A 369 10.28 -22.28 -27.55
N GLY A 370 10.78 -23.14 -28.44
CA GLY A 370 9.99 -23.87 -29.44
C GLY A 370 9.76 -25.35 -29.10
N GLY A 371 9.26 -26.10 -30.09
CA GLY A 371 8.96 -27.52 -29.95
C GLY A 371 7.63 -27.81 -29.28
N VAL A 372 7.47 -29.05 -28.81
CA VAL A 372 6.22 -29.54 -28.19
C VAL A 372 6.39 -29.67 -26.68
N LEU A 373 5.31 -29.46 -25.92
CA LEU A 373 5.28 -29.79 -24.51
C LEU A 373 5.42 -31.33 -24.33
N PRO A 374 6.51 -31.84 -23.74
CA PRO A 374 6.74 -33.28 -23.70
C PRO A 374 5.84 -33.97 -22.68
N ASN A 375 5.38 -35.19 -22.98
CA ASN A 375 4.55 -35.99 -22.07
C ASN A 375 5.22 -36.26 -20.70
N SER A 376 6.56 -36.24 -20.65
CA SER A 376 7.32 -36.39 -19.41
C SER A 376 7.02 -35.32 -18.37
N ILE A 377 6.43 -34.18 -18.76
CA ILE A 377 5.99 -33.14 -17.81
C ILE A 377 4.98 -33.67 -16.79
N ALA A 378 4.15 -34.63 -17.19
CA ALA A 378 3.17 -35.28 -16.32
C ALA A 378 3.82 -36.15 -15.22
N ASN A 379 5.11 -36.49 -15.38
CA ASN A 379 5.89 -37.27 -14.43
C ASN A 379 6.75 -36.40 -13.50
N PHE A 380 6.51 -35.08 -13.48
CA PHE A 380 7.15 -34.19 -12.51
C PHE A 380 6.72 -34.51 -11.08
N SER A 381 7.41 -33.90 -10.12
CA SER A 381 7.06 -34.05 -8.70
C SER A 381 5.58 -33.78 -8.47
N THR A 382 4.92 -34.66 -7.71
CA THR A 382 3.54 -34.46 -7.25
C THR A 382 3.42 -33.31 -6.24
N GLN A 383 4.55 -32.68 -5.85
CA GLN A 383 4.59 -31.45 -5.06
C GLN A 383 4.61 -30.18 -5.93
N LEU A 384 4.65 -30.32 -7.26
CA LEU A 384 4.65 -29.18 -8.18
C LEU A 384 3.35 -28.39 -8.02
N GLN A 385 3.49 -27.11 -7.68
CA GLN A 385 2.40 -26.18 -7.46
C GLN A 385 2.26 -25.15 -8.59
N LEU A 386 3.38 -24.78 -9.22
CA LEU A 386 3.42 -23.66 -10.16
C LEU A 386 4.11 -24.10 -11.45
N LEU A 387 3.37 -24.07 -12.56
CA LEU A 387 3.90 -24.35 -13.89
C LEU A 387 3.52 -23.20 -14.84
N THR A 388 4.50 -22.35 -15.17
CA THR A 388 4.29 -21.20 -16.05
C THR A 388 5.21 -21.29 -17.28
N VAL A 389 4.60 -21.56 -18.42
CA VAL A 389 5.26 -21.81 -19.72
C VAL A 389 4.76 -20.83 -20.80
N GLY A 390 3.89 -19.89 -20.43
CA GLY A 390 3.30 -18.92 -21.36
C GLY A 390 4.30 -17.98 -22.03
N GLN A 391 3.89 -17.30 -23.10
CA GLN A 391 4.68 -16.35 -23.88
C GLN A 391 5.95 -17.01 -24.45
N ASN A 392 5.74 -18.07 -25.24
CA ASN A 392 6.78 -18.82 -25.95
C ASN A 392 6.28 -19.19 -27.37
N LYS A 393 7.00 -20.04 -28.09
CA LYS A 393 6.66 -20.52 -29.44
C LYS A 393 6.28 -22.01 -29.44
N LEU A 394 5.73 -22.52 -28.34
CA LEU A 394 5.42 -23.94 -28.21
C LEU A 394 4.25 -24.35 -29.10
N SER A 395 4.34 -25.53 -29.70
CA SER A 395 3.33 -26.13 -30.57
C SER A 395 2.89 -27.51 -30.06
N GLY A 396 2.01 -28.19 -30.80
CA GLY A 396 1.43 -29.46 -30.38
C GLY A 396 0.34 -29.30 -29.32
N SER A 397 -0.12 -30.41 -28.76
CA SER A 397 -1.22 -30.43 -27.80
C SER A 397 -0.76 -30.37 -26.35
N ILE A 398 -1.69 -30.00 -25.46
CA ILE A 398 -1.52 -30.16 -24.02
C ILE A 398 -1.51 -31.67 -23.71
N PRO A 399 -0.48 -32.22 -23.04
CA PRO A 399 -0.41 -33.64 -22.72
C PRO A 399 -1.65 -34.10 -21.91
N PRO A 400 -2.34 -35.18 -22.33
CA PRO A 400 -3.51 -35.69 -21.62
C PRO A 400 -3.23 -36.07 -20.15
N ASP A 401 -2.01 -36.48 -19.84
CA ASP A 401 -1.62 -36.87 -18.49
C ASP A 401 -1.28 -35.68 -17.57
N ILE A 402 -1.44 -34.43 -18.02
CA ILE A 402 -1.21 -33.23 -17.20
C ILE A 402 -2.01 -33.26 -15.88
N GLY A 403 -3.16 -33.94 -15.87
CA GLY A 403 -3.99 -34.17 -14.68
C GLY A 403 -3.31 -34.97 -13.56
N ASN A 404 -2.13 -35.56 -13.79
CA ASN A 404 -1.35 -36.26 -12.76
C ASN A 404 -0.63 -35.30 -11.79
N LEU A 405 -0.51 -34.02 -12.15
CA LEU A 405 0.15 -33.00 -11.33
C LEU A 405 -0.79 -32.43 -10.26
N VAL A 406 -1.36 -33.31 -9.44
CA VAL A 406 -2.49 -33.03 -8.53
C VAL A 406 -2.29 -31.93 -7.48
N SER A 407 -1.04 -31.47 -7.27
CA SER A 407 -0.74 -30.35 -6.38
C SER A 407 -0.65 -28.99 -7.08
N LEU A 408 -0.91 -28.91 -8.38
CA LEU A 408 -0.88 -27.65 -9.12
C LEU A 408 -1.93 -26.68 -8.59
N ASN A 409 -1.47 -25.46 -8.35
CA ASN A 409 -2.28 -24.29 -8.00
C ASN A 409 -2.37 -23.32 -9.19
N THR A 410 -1.29 -23.20 -9.98
CA THR A 410 -1.25 -22.33 -11.16
C THR A 410 -0.72 -23.10 -12.36
N LEU A 411 -1.48 -23.08 -13.45
CA LEU A 411 -1.08 -23.64 -14.74
C LEU A 411 -1.29 -22.59 -15.85
N SER A 412 -0.18 -22.04 -16.35
CA SER A 412 -0.20 -21.01 -17.37
C SER A 412 0.55 -21.45 -18.63
N LEU A 413 -0.18 -21.51 -19.74
CA LEU A 413 0.31 -21.80 -21.10
C LEU A 413 -0.01 -20.66 -22.08
N TYR A 414 -0.48 -19.53 -21.56
CA TYR A 414 -0.94 -18.34 -22.30
C TYR A 414 0.06 -17.87 -23.36
N GLY A 415 -0.38 -17.51 -24.56
CA GLY A 415 0.51 -16.93 -25.59
C GLY A 415 1.53 -17.93 -26.13
N ASN A 416 1.04 -19.01 -26.74
CA ASN A 416 1.84 -20.01 -27.45
C ASN A 416 1.15 -20.36 -28.78
N GLN A 417 1.57 -21.44 -29.44
CA GLN A 417 0.96 -21.98 -30.66
C GLN A 417 0.35 -23.37 -30.42
N LEU A 418 -0.12 -23.65 -29.20
CA LEU A 418 -0.67 -24.95 -28.83
C LEU A 418 -1.97 -25.24 -29.58
N THR A 419 -2.15 -26.49 -29.98
CA THR A 419 -3.30 -26.99 -30.76
C THR A 419 -4.01 -28.13 -30.03
N GLY A 420 -5.07 -28.67 -30.64
CA GLY A 420 -5.84 -29.78 -30.04
C GLY A 420 -6.77 -29.31 -28.92
N SER A 421 -7.40 -30.26 -28.23
CA SER A 421 -8.38 -29.97 -27.19
C SER A 421 -7.76 -29.80 -25.80
N ILE A 422 -8.47 -29.08 -24.94
CA ILE A 422 -8.17 -29.05 -23.50
C ILE A 422 -8.50 -30.45 -22.94
N PRO A 423 -7.54 -31.15 -22.30
CA PRO A 423 -7.77 -32.52 -21.84
C PRO A 423 -8.73 -32.56 -20.65
N THR A 424 -9.66 -33.52 -20.65
CA THR A 424 -10.65 -33.70 -19.57
C THR A 424 -10.03 -34.01 -18.22
N SER A 425 -8.81 -34.58 -18.22
CA SER A 425 -8.01 -34.87 -17.02
C SER A 425 -7.69 -33.64 -16.18
N ILE A 426 -7.80 -32.41 -16.74
CA ILE A 426 -7.61 -31.17 -15.99
C ILE A 426 -8.51 -31.09 -14.76
N GLY A 427 -9.72 -31.68 -14.82
CA GLY A 427 -10.66 -31.74 -13.70
C GLY A 427 -10.20 -32.59 -12.51
N ARG A 428 -9.05 -33.27 -12.59
CA ARG A 428 -8.40 -33.98 -11.47
C ARG A 428 -7.53 -33.04 -10.61
N LEU A 429 -7.22 -31.84 -11.10
CA LEU A 429 -6.33 -30.88 -10.45
C LEU A 429 -7.08 -30.04 -9.41
N HIS A 430 -7.68 -30.66 -8.40
CA HIS A 430 -8.61 -30.00 -7.46
C HIS A 430 -8.03 -28.81 -6.66
N LYS A 431 -6.70 -28.62 -6.66
CA LYS A 431 -6.04 -27.46 -6.02
C LYS A 431 -5.84 -26.27 -6.96
N LEU A 432 -6.19 -26.41 -8.24
CA LEU A 432 -5.95 -25.41 -9.26
C LEU A 432 -6.80 -24.16 -8.99
N GLN A 433 -6.13 -23.02 -8.92
CA GLN A 433 -6.69 -21.70 -8.68
C GLN A 433 -6.63 -20.86 -9.95
N ASP A 434 -5.54 -20.97 -10.71
CA ASP A 434 -5.31 -20.14 -11.88
C ASP A 434 -5.04 -20.99 -13.13
N VAL A 435 -5.89 -20.82 -14.14
CA VAL A 435 -5.74 -21.43 -15.47
C VAL A 435 -5.68 -20.31 -16.51
N ALA A 436 -4.58 -20.24 -17.24
CA ALA A 436 -4.39 -19.26 -18.31
C ALA A 436 -3.88 -19.95 -19.58
N PHE A 437 -4.79 -20.25 -20.51
CA PHE A 437 -4.53 -20.89 -21.80
C PHE A 437 -4.85 -19.98 -22.99
N GLY A 438 -5.19 -18.72 -22.74
CA GLY A 438 -5.51 -17.78 -23.80
C GLY A 438 -4.39 -17.55 -24.82
N LYS A 439 -4.70 -16.95 -25.97
CA LYS A 439 -3.77 -16.70 -27.08
C LYS A 439 -3.04 -17.96 -27.53
N ASN A 440 -3.79 -18.96 -27.94
CA ASN A 440 -3.30 -20.22 -28.51
C ASN A 440 -4.16 -20.60 -29.73
N LYS A 441 -4.04 -21.84 -30.22
CA LYS A 441 -4.86 -22.41 -31.29
C LYS A 441 -5.65 -23.63 -30.80
N LEU A 442 -5.99 -23.66 -29.51
CA LEU A 442 -6.75 -24.77 -28.90
C LEU A 442 -8.14 -24.86 -29.53
N SER A 443 -8.64 -26.07 -29.73
CA SER A 443 -9.91 -26.35 -30.40
C SER A 443 -10.77 -27.36 -29.64
N GLY A 444 -11.95 -27.68 -30.15
CA GLY A 444 -12.91 -28.55 -29.45
C GLY A 444 -13.67 -27.81 -28.35
N GLU A 445 -14.39 -28.57 -27.52
CA GLU A 445 -15.24 -28.03 -26.47
C GLU A 445 -14.46 -27.69 -25.20
N ILE A 446 -14.96 -26.72 -24.43
CA ILE A 446 -14.52 -26.50 -23.05
C ILE A 446 -14.97 -27.72 -22.22
N PRO A 447 -14.07 -28.50 -21.62
CA PRO A 447 -14.47 -29.70 -20.88
C PRO A 447 -15.34 -29.37 -19.66
N SER A 448 -16.45 -30.09 -19.50
CA SER A 448 -17.32 -29.95 -18.31
C SER A 448 -16.59 -30.28 -17.00
N SER A 449 -15.50 -31.05 -17.07
CA SER A 449 -14.65 -31.40 -15.92
C SER A 449 -13.92 -30.20 -15.31
N ILE A 450 -13.83 -29.04 -15.98
CA ILE A 450 -13.34 -27.79 -15.36
C ILE A 450 -14.24 -27.39 -14.18
N GLY A 451 -15.54 -27.74 -14.22
CA GLY A 451 -16.45 -27.54 -13.08
C GLY A 451 -16.07 -28.29 -11.80
N ASN A 452 -15.14 -29.26 -11.86
CA ASN A 452 -14.62 -29.95 -10.68
C ASN A 452 -13.53 -29.14 -9.93
N LEU A 453 -13.09 -28.01 -10.48
CA LEU A 453 -12.05 -27.15 -9.94
C LEU A 453 -12.66 -26.10 -9.00
N THR A 454 -13.17 -26.54 -7.84
CA THR A 454 -13.94 -25.66 -6.94
C THR A 454 -13.14 -24.52 -6.30
N LEU A 455 -11.80 -24.59 -6.34
CA LEU A 455 -10.88 -23.54 -5.88
C LEU A 455 -10.45 -22.57 -7.00
N LEU A 456 -11.01 -22.70 -8.21
CA LEU A 456 -10.65 -21.88 -9.36
C LEU A 456 -11.06 -20.42 -9.14
N ASN A 457 -10.09 -19.53 -9.29
CA ASN A 457 -10.17 -18.08 -9.11
C ASN A 457 -10.11 -17.34 -10.45
N ILE A 458 -9.24 -17.81 -11.35
CA ILE A 458 -9.00 -17.24 -12.68
C ILE A 458 -9.14 -18.34 -13.73
N LEU A 459 -9.96 -18.07 -14.75
CA LEU A 459 -10.04 -18.88 -15.96
C LEU A 459 -9.90 -17.99 -17.20
N GLY A 460 -8.76 -18.07 -17.87
CA GLY A 460 -8.50 -17.41 -19.15
C GLY A 460 -8.32 -18.40 -20.28
N LEU A 461 -9.28 -18.41 -21.22
CA LEU A 461 -9.30 -19.23 -22.44
C LEU A 461 -9.46 -18.37 -23.71
N GLU A 462 -9.28 -17.06 -23.59
CA GLU A 462 -9.46 -16.06 -24.64
C GLU A 462 -8.57 -16.29 -25.86
N GLU A 463 -8.97 -15.81 -27.04
CA GLU A 463 -8.20 -15.89 -28.29
C GLU A 463 -7.73 -17.32 -28.61
N ASN A 464 -8.69 -18.23 -28.80
CA ASN A 464 -8.49 -19.62 -29.21
C ASN A 464 -9.53 -20.02 -30.28
N ASN A 465 -9.57 -21.30 -30.67
CA ASN A 465 -10.54 -21.86 -31.60
C ASN A 465 -11.57 -22.78 -30.89
N LEU A 466 -11.89 -22.50 -29.62
CA LEU A 466 -12.81 -23.33 -28.83
C LEU A 466 -14.24 -23.20 -29.37
N GLN A 467 -15.00 -24.29 -29.34
CA GLN A 467 -16.35 -24.38 -29.90
C GLN A 467 -17.33 -25.02 -28.92
N GLY A 468 -18.60 -25.12 -29.32
CA GLY A 468 -19.66 -25.69 -28.48
C GLY A 468 -20.13 -24.72 -27.39
N ASN A 469 -20.86 -25.25 -26.41
CA ASN A 469 -21.48 -24.43 -25.38
C ASN A 469 -20.51 -24.12 -24.24
N ILE A 470 -20.74 -23.00 -23.54
CA ILE A 470 -20.13 -22.77 -22.22
C ILE A 470 -20.70 -23.82 -21.26
N PRO A 471 -19.88 -24.64 -20.56
CA PRO A 471 -20.40 -25.67 -19.66
C PRO A 471 -21.07 -25.05 -18.43
N SER A 472 -22.32 -25.43 -18.15
CA SER A 472 -23.03 -24.98 -16.94
C SER A 472 -22.34 -25.44 -15.64
N THR A 473 -21.55 -26.51 -15.69
CA THR A 473 -20.75 -27.00 -14.57
C THR A 473 -19.70 -26.01 -14.07
N LEU A 474 -19.33 -25.00 -14.87
CA LEU A 474 -18.49 -23.88 -14.40
C LEU A 474 -19.14 -23.11 -13.23
N GLY A 475 -20.48 -23.16 -13.11
CA GLY A 475 -21.20 -22.63 -11.95
C GLY A 475 -20.82 -23.25 -10.60
N SER A 476 -20.09 -24.37 -10.58
CA SER A 476 -19.52 -24.95 -9.36
C SER A 476 -18.26 -24.22 -8.85
N CYS A 477 -17.64 -23.37 -9.67
CA CYS A 477 -16.41 -22.63 -9.34
C CYS A 477 -16.74 -21.36 -8.55
N GLN A 478 -17.19 -21.51 -7.30
CA GLN A 478 -17.70 -20.41 -6.46
C GLN A 478 -16.62 -19.41 -6.00
N GLY A 479 -15.33 -19.65 -6.31
CA GLY A 479 -14.23 -18.71 -6.08
C GLY A 479 -13.88 -17.85 -7.31
N LEU A 480 -14.52 -18.11 -8.47
CA LEU A 480 -14.12 -17.53 -9.74
C LEU A 480 -14.48 -16.03 -9.77
N TYR A 481 -13.46 -15.18 -9.82
CA TYR A 481 -13.63 -13.73 -9.87
C TYR A 481 -13.24 -13.11 -11.21
N TRP A 482 -12.57 -13.88 -12.07
CA TRP A 482 -12.06 -13.48 -13.37
C TRP A 482 -12.30 -14.58 -14.41
N LEU A 483 -13.14 -14.30 -15.43
CA LEU A 483 -13.48 -15.24 -16.50
C LEU A 483 -13.34 -14.57 -17.88
N GLU A 484 -12.42 -15.08 -18.69
CA GLU A 484 -12.14 -14.59 -20.05
C GLU A 484 -12.29 -15.73 -21.05
N LEU A 485 -13.31 -15.64 -21.90
CA LEU A 485 -13.57 -16.61 -22.99
C LEU A 485 -13.65 -15.93 -24.37
N TYR A 486 -13.28 -14.65 -24.45
CA TYR A 486 -13.50 -13.85 -25.64
C TYR A 486 -12.69 -14.34 -26.85
N GLY A 487 -13.16 -14.07 -28.07
CA GLY A 487 -12.42 -14.39 -29.29
C GLY A 487 -12.28 -15.90 -29.52
N ASN A 488 -13.40 -16.61 -29.41
CA ASN A 488 -13.51 -18.05 -29.68
C ASN A 488 -14.69 -18.30 -30.65
N ASN A 489 -15.04 -19.57 -30.88
CA ASN A 489 -16.19 -19.98 -31.67
C ASN A 489 -17.30 -20.64 -30.81
N LEU A 490 -17.45 -20.16 -29.55
CA LEU A 490 -18.46 -20.69 -28.62
C LEU A 490 -19.87 -20.33 -29.10
N SER A 491 -20.81 -21.23 -28.88
CA SER A 491 -22.20 -21.11 -29.33
C SER A 491 -23.19 -21.52 -28.23
N GLY A 492 -24.48 -21.54 -28.56
CA GLY A 492 -25.55 -21.80 -27.59
C GLY A 492 -25.80 -20.61 -26.67
N SER A 493 -26.62 -20.82 -25.64
CA SER A 493 -26.98 -19.79 -24.68
C SER A 493 -25.96 -19.66 -23.54
N ILE A 494 -25.90 -18.46 -22.95
CA ILE A 494 -25.14 -18.22 -21.72
C ILE A 494 -25.80 -19.02 -20.57
N PRO A 495 -25.09 -19.95 -19.90
CA PRO A 495 -25.66 -20.70 -18.79
C PRO A 495 -25.99 -19.79 -17.60
N ARG A 496 -27.19 -19.94 -17.04
CA ARG A 496 -27.64 -19.19 -15.86
C ARG A 496 -26.75 -19.43 -14.64
N GLU A 497 -26.20 -20.63 -14.52
CA GLU A 497 -25.31 -21.03 -13.43
C GLU A 497 -23.99 -20.26 -13.47
N VAL A 498 -23.53 -19.86 -14.66
CA VAL A 498 -22.25 -19.16 -14.86
C VAL A 498 -22.43 -17.65 -14.75
N ILE A 499 -23.42 -17.08 -15.45
CA ILE A 499 -23.72 -15.64 -15.36
C ILE A 499 -24.29 -15.26 -13.98
N GLY A 500 -24.71 -16.24 -13.18
CA GLY A 500 -25.18 -16.06 -11.80
C GLY A 500 -24.10 -16.18 -10.72
N LEU A 501 -22.83 -16.40 -11.08
CA LEU A 501 -21.72 -16.56 -10.12
C LEU A 501 -21.41 -15.24 -9.41
N SER A 502 -21.97 -15.05 -8.21
CA SER A 502 -21.77 -13.83 -7.40
C SER A 502 -20.30 -13.55 -7.00
N SER A 503 -19.42 -14.54 -7.16
CA SER A 503 -17.97 -14.40 -6.97
C SER A 503 -17.29 -13.58 -8.07
N LEU A 504 -17.89 -13.48 -9.26
CA LEU A 504 -17.38 -12.65 -10.35
C LEU A 504 -17.41 -11.18 -9.93
N SER A 505 -16.22 -10.65 -9.64
CA SER A 505 -16.06 -9.29 -9.14
C SER A 505 -15.15 -8.43 -10.00
N ILE A 506 -14.27 -9.01 -10.82
CA ILE A 506 -13.32 -8.24 -11.61
C ILE A 506 -13.76 -8.17 -13.07
N SER A 507 -13.74 -9.30 -13.77
CA SER A 507 -13.99 -9.34 -15.21
C SER A 507 -14.80 -10.56 -15.61
N LEU A 508 -15.80 -10.31 -16.46
CA LEU A 508 -16.46 -11.32 -17.28
C LEU A 508 -16.44 -10.83 -18.74
N ASP A 509 -15.58 -11.43 -19.56
CA ASP A 509 -15.52 -11.18 -20.99
C ASP A 509 -15.78 -12.47 -21.78
N ILE A 510 -16.93 -12.50 -22.44
CA ILE A 510 -17.33 -13.58 -23.35
C ILE A 510 -17.64 -13.02 -24.75
N SER A 511 -17.06 -11.86 -25.07
CA SER A 511 -17.24 -11.17 -26.34
C SER A 511 -16.64 -11.94 -27.53
N ARG A 512 -16.98 -11.54 -28.76
CA ARG A 512 -16.42 -12.11 -30.01
C ARG A 512 -16.56 -13.63 -30.05
N ASN A 513 -17.79 -14.10 -29.96
CA ASN A 513 -18.19 -15.51 -30.05
C ASN A 513 -19.47 -15.62 -30.91
N SER A 514 -20.11 -16.79 -30.93
CA SER A 514 -21.40 -17.05 -31.59
C SER A 514 -22.52 -17.37 -30.58
N LEU A 515 -22.45 -16.81 -29.36
CA LEU A 515 -23.45 -17.03 -28.31
C LEU A 515 -24.80 -16.44 -28.71
N SER A 516 -25.90 -17.13 -28.39
CA SER A 516 -27.25 -16.78 -28.80
C SER A 516 -28.27 -16.85 -27.66
N GLY A 517 -29.50 -16.39 -27.93
CA GLY A 517 -30.56 -16.34 -26.92
C GLY A 517 -30.43 -15.14 -25.97
N PRO A 518 -31.32 -15.04 -24.96
CA PRO A 518 -31.37 -13.89 -24.07
C PRO A 518 -30.26 -13.87 -23.03
N LEU A 519 -29.92 -12.67 -22.55
CA LEU A 519 -29.11 -12.48 -21.35
C LEU A 519 -29.94 -12.93 -20.12
N PRO A 520 -29.52 -13.96 -19.35
CA PRO A 520 -30.31 -14.46 -18.23
C PRO A 520 -30.48 -13.45 -17.10
N GLN A 521 -31.59 -13.54 -16.35
CA GLN A 521 -31.90 -12.63 -15.24
C GLN A 521 -30.93 -12.78 -14.05
N GLU A 522 -30.26 -13.93 -13.97
CA GLU A 522 -29.24 -14.22 -12.96
C GLU A 522 -28.03 -13.29 -13.07
N VAL A 523 -27.86 -12.55 -14.18
CA VAL A 523 -26.85 -11.49 -14.30
C VAL A 523 -26.92 -10.48 -13.14
N GLY A 524 -28.10 -10.25 -12.57
CA GLY A 524 -28.27 -9.38 -11.39
C GLY A 524 -27.58 -9.88 -10.12
N ASN A 525 -27.11 -11.13 -10.09
CA ASN A 525 -26.31 -11.66 -8.97
C ASN A 525 -24.87 -11.13 -8.98
N LEU A 526 -24.39 -10.59 -10.10
CA LEU A 526 -23.02 -10.09 -10.30
C LEU A 526 -22.81 -8.69 -9.67
N ARG A 527 -23.25 -8.52 -8.42
CA ARG A 527 -23.27 -7.23 -7.70
C ARG A 527 -21.91 -6.56 -7.59
N ASN A 528 -20.84 -7.36 -7.59
CA ASN A 528 -19.48 -6.90 -7.42
C ASN A 528 -18.71 -6.71 -8.72
N LEU A 529 -19.26 -7.09 -9.87
CA LEU A 529 -18.54 -7.13 -11.13
C LEU A 529 -18.14 -5.71 -11.60
N GLY A 530 -16.88 -5.53 -11.96
CA GLY A 530 -16.37 -4.27 -12.53
C GLY A 530 -16.53 -4.17 -14.05
N LEU A 531 -16.25 -5.25 -14.77
CA LEU A 531 -16.27 -5.30 -16.24
C LEU A 531 -17.19 -6.42 -16.75
N LEU A 532 -18.16 -6.06 -17.59
CA LEU A 532 -19.01 -7.00 -18.33
C LEU A 532 -18.92 -6.73 -19.84
N LYS A 533 -18.38 -7.70 -20.59
CA LYS A 533 -18.24 -7.64 -22.05
C LYS A 533 -18.94 -8.83 -22.71
N LEU A 534 -20.00 -8.52 -23.44
CA LEU A 534 -20.80 -9.47 -24.23
C LEU A 534 -20.78 -9.14 -25.73
N SER A 535 -19.97 -8.16 -26.13
CA SER A 535 -19.92 -7.59 -27.48
C SER A 535 -19.71 -8.64 -28.58
N HIS A 536 -20.17 -8.36 -29.79
CA HIS A 536 -19.95 -9.22 -30.96
C HIS A 536 -20.40 -10.68 -30.73
N ASN A 537 -21.68 -10.85 -30.47
CA ASN A 537 -22.34 -12.16 -30.34
C ASN A 537 -23.68 -12.12 -31.11
N LYS A 538 -24.54 -13.13 -30.90
CA LYS A 538 -25.91 -13.23 -31.44
C LYS A 538 -26.96 -13.20 -30.33
N LEU A 539 -26.67 -12.52 -29.22
CA LEU A 539 -27.58 -12.42 -28.09
C LEU A 539 -28.82 -11.62 -28.50
N SER A 540 -29.98 -12.03 -28.01
CA SER A 540 -31.28 -11.48 -28.42
C SER A 540 -32.21 -11.21 -27.24
N GLY A 541 -33.42 -10.73 -27.51
CA GLY A 541 -34.37 -10.38 -26.45
C GLY A 541 -34.06 -9.04 -25.78
N GLU A 542 -34.73 -8.76 -24.67
CA GLU A 542 -34.59 -7.48 -23.96
C GLU A 542 -33.37 -7.49 -23.02
N ILE A 543 -32.81 -6.31 -22.77
CA ILE A 543 -31.82 -6.13 -21.70
C ILE A 543 -32.55 -6.35 -20.36
N PRO A 544 -32.15 -7.34 -19.53
CA PRO A 544 -32.87 -7.70 -18.32
C PRO A 544 -32.77 -6.59 -17.27
N SER A 545 -33.90 -6.22 -16.67
CA SER A 545 -33.96 -5.18 -15.63
C SER A 545 -33.13 -5.53 -14.39
N SER A 546 -32.90 -6.81 -14.13
CA SER A 546 -32.03 -7.33 -13.05
C SER A 546 -30.57 -6.89 -13.15
N LEU A 547 -30.08 -6.54 -14.35
CA LEU A 547 -28.73 -5.99 -14.57
C LEU A 547 -28.48 -4.73 -13.72
N SER A 548 -29.54 -4.00 -13.36
CA SER A 548 -29.52 -2.90 -12.39
C SER A 548 -28.91 -3.25 -11.02
N SER A 549 -28.86 -4.54 -10.66
CA SER A 549 -28.27 -4.98 -9.39
C SER A 549 -26.74 -5.01 -9.41
N CYS A 550 -26.10 -4.90 -10.58
CA CYS A 550 -24.65 -4.92 -10.76
C CYS A 550 -24.01 -3.57 -10.45
N ILE A 551 -24.26 -3.05 -9.25
CA ILE A 551 -23.97 -1.67 -8.83
C ILE A 551 -22.48 -1.27 -8.87
N ARG A 552 -21.56 -2.24 -9.01
CA ARG A 552 -20.11 -2.01 -9.14
C ARG A 552 -19.61 -1.95 -10.59
N LEU A 553 -20.48 -2.16 -11.58
CA LEU A 553 -20.08 -2.09 -12.98
C LEU A 553 -19.53 -0.71 -13.32
N GLN A 554 -18.34 -0.72 -13.91
CA GLN A 554 -17.66 0.44 -14.48
C GLN A 554 -17.73 0.40 -16.01
N TYR A 555 -17.70 -0.80 -16.58
CA TYR A 555 -17.61 -0.98 -18.02
C TYR A 555 -18.64 -2.01 -18.47
N LEU A 556 -19.57 -1.59 -19.32
CA LEU A 556 -20.63 -2.44 -19.86
C LEU A 556 -20.65 -2.34 -21.38
N TYR A 557 -20.28 -3.42 -22.05
CA TYR A 557 -20.29 -3.51 -23.51
C TYR A 557 -21.21 -4.65 -23.98
N LEU A 558 -22.31 -4.27 -24.62
CA LEU A 558 -23.33 -5.16 -25.20
C LEU A 558 -23.45 -4.99 -26.72
N ASP A 559 -22.52 -4.26 -27.32
CA ASP A 559 -22.57 -3.87 -28.72
C ASP A 559 -22.49 -5.06 -29.69
N ASN A 560 -22.91 -4.84 -30.93
CA ASN A 560 -22.88 -5.87 -31.99
C ASN A 560 -23.59 -7.16 -31.55
N ASN A 561 -24.88 -7.03 -31.22
CA ASN A 561 -25.78 -8.12 -30.85
C ASN A 561 -27.15 -7.91 -31.52
N SER A 562 -28.18 -8.59 -31.03
CA SER A 562 -29.57 -8.48 -31.48
C SER A 562 -30.51 -8.18 -30.31
N PHE A 563 -30.04 -7.42 -29.31
CA PHE A 563 -30.89 -6.94 -28.22
C PHE A 563 -31.97 -6.02 -28.77
N GLN A 564 -33.19 -6.18 -28.27
CA GLN A 564 -34.39 -5.45 -28.70
C GLN A 564 -35.11 -4.82 -27.50
N GLY A 565 -36.16 -4.04 -27.78
CA GLY A 565 -36.94 -3.36 -26.76
C GLY A 565 -36.25 -2.11 -26.23
N VAL A 566 -36.74 -1.59 -25.11
CA VAL A 566 -36.28 -0.31 -24.55
C VAL A 566 -35.06 -0.49 -23.66
N ILE A 567 -34.22 0.56 -23.56
CA ILE A 567 -33.18 0.63 -22.53
C ILE A 567 -33.88 0.71 -21.15
N PRO A 568 -33.71 -0.27 -20.25
CA PRO A 568 -34.49 -0.33 -19.02
C PRO A 568 -34.23 0.85 -18.08
N GLN A 569 -35.30 1.49 -17.60
CA GLN A 569 -35.21 2.59 -16.64
C GLN A 569 -34.52 2.19 -15.33
N SER A 570 -34.57 0.91 -14.96
CA SER A 570 -33.92 0.39 -13.74
C SER A 570 -32.40 0.53 -13.77
N LEU A 571 -31.77 0.66 -14.94
CA LEU A 571 -30.31 0.82 -15.04
C LEU A 571 -29.81 2.12 -14.41
N GLU A 572 -30.68 3.07 -14.03
CA GLU A 572 -30.35 4.26 -13.23
C GLU A 572 -29.55 3.95 -11.94
N SER A 573 -29.64 2.72 -11.42
CA SER A 573 -28.85 2.28 -10.26
C SER A 573 -27.35 2.10 -10.54
N LEU A 574 -26.94 1.94 -11.80
CA LEU A 574 -25.56 1.68 -12.22
C LEU A 574 -24.70 2.95 -12.23
N ARG A 575 -24.66 3.65 -11.09
CA ARG A 575 -24.09 4.99 -10.96
C ARG A 575 -22.56 5.04 -11.15
N GLY A 576 -21.88 3.89 -11.10
CA GLY A 576 -20.43 3.76 -11.29
C GLY A 576 -19.98 3.53 -12.72
N ILE A 577 -20.90 3.45 -13.68
CA ILE A 577 -20.58 3.24 -15.08
C ILE A 577 -19.74 4.40 -15.62
N GLU A 578 -18.61 4.03 -16.22
CA GLU A 578 -17.66 4.91 -16.91
C GLU A 578 -17.79 4.80 -18.42
N GLU A 579 -17.99 3.59 -18.94
CA GLU A 579 -18.23 3.34 -20.36
C GLU A 579 -19.44 2.42 -20.54
N LEU A 580 -20.33 2.84 -21.43
CA LEU A 580 -21.52 2.10 -21.83
C LEU A 580 -21.60 2.04 -23.35
N ASP A 581 -21.53 0.84 -23.90
CA ASP A 581 -21.66 0.60 -25.34
C ASP A 581 -22.82 -0.37 -25.59
N LEU A 582 -23.89 0.17 -26.20
CA LEU A 582 -25.08 -0.56 -26.62
C LEU A 582 -25.26 -0.49 -28.14
N SER A 583 -24.21 -0.11 -28.87
CA SER A 583 -24.29 0.14 -30.30
C SER A 583 -24.56 -1.13 -31.12
N TYR A 584 -24.99 -1.00 -32.37
CA TYR A 584 -25.25 -2.13 -33.27
C TYR A 584 -26.18 -3.19 -32.64
N ASN A 585 -27.37 -2.75 -32.27
CA ASN A 585 -28.44 -3.60 -31.74
C ASN A 585 -29.79 -3.19 -32.39
N SER A 586 -30.90 -3.71 -31.89
CA SER A 586 -32.27 -3.36 -32.31
C SER A 586 -33.05 -2.69 -31.17
N LEU A 587 -32.36 -1.90 -30.34
CA LEU A 587 -32.98 -1.18 -29.23
C LEU A 587 -33.88 -0.07 -29.76
N SER A 588 -35.02 0.14 -29.11
CA SER A 588 -36.05 1.10 -29.52
C SER A 588 -36.53 1.96 -28.35
N GLY A 589 -37.43 2.91 -28.64
CA GLY A 589 -37.94 3.86 -27.65
C GLY A 589 -37.00 5.03 -27.37
N GLU A 590 -37.38 5.85 -26.39
CA GLU A 590 -36.62 7.05 -26.03
C GLU A 590 -35.34 6.74 -25.25
N ILE A 591 -34.31 7.57 -25.46
CA ILE A 591 -33.07 7.52 -24.65
C ILE A 591 -33.40 7.92 -23.20
N PRO A 592 -33.16 7.05 -22.19
CA PRO A 592 -33.49 7.37 -20.81
C PRO A 592 -32.71 8.55 -20.25
N LYS A 593 -33.43 9.47 -19.58
CA LYS A 593 -32.85 10.70 -19.02
C LYS A 593 -31.77 10.46 -17.96
N PHE A 594 -31.80 9.31 -17.27
CA PHE A 594 -30.82 8.99 -16.21
C PHE A 594 -29.39 8.90 -16.75
N LEU A 595 -29.20 8.56 -18.03
CA LEU A 595 -27.87 8.49 -18.65
C LEU A 595 -27.15 9.84 -18.60
N GLY A 596 -27.91 10.94 -18.60
CA GLY A 596 -27.37 12.30 -18.49
C GLY A 596 -26.92 12.66 -17.06
N ILE A 597 -27.35 11.88 -16.06
CA ILE A 597 -27.11 12.09 -14.63
C ILE A 597 -25.87 11.30 -14.15
N PHE A 598 -25.45 10.27 -14.89
CA PHE A 598 -24.25 9.49 -14.55
C PHE A 598 -23.00 10.37 -14.53
N SER A 599 -22.46 10.57 -13.32
CA SER A 599 -21.39 11.55 -13.08
C SER A 599 -20.02 11.06 -13.56
N PHE A 600 -19.83 9.75 -13.67
CA PHE A 600 -18.57 9.11 -14.08
C PHE A 600 -18.56 8.66 -15.55
N LEU A 601 -19.69 8.76 -16.26
CA LEU A 601 -19.84 8.33 -17.64
C LEU A 601 -19.02 9.22 -18.57
N ARG A 602 -18.09 8.59 -19.30
CA ARG A 602 -17.13 9.22 -20.21
C ARG A 602 -17.33 8.82 -21.65
N LYS A 603 -17.84 7.61 -21.87
CA LYS A 603 -18.12 7.08 -23.20
C LYS A 603 -19.50 6.44 -23.21
N LEU A 604 -20.37 6.93 -24.09
CA LEU A 604 -21.71 6.41 -24.32
C LEU A 604 -21.88 6.18 -25.82
N ASP A 605 -21.95 4.93 -26.23
CA ASP A 605 -22.25 4.59 -27.63
C ASP A 605 -23.61 3.90 -27.73
N LEU A 606 -24.54 4.57 -28.42
CA LEU A 606 -25.89 4.13 -28.70
C LEU A 606 -26.14 4.03 -30.22
N SER A 607 -25.08 4.14 -31.02
CA SER A 607 -25.18 4.17 -32.49
C SER A 607 -25.76 2.88 -33.07
N PHE A 608 -26.33 2.98 -34.27
CA PHE A 608 -26.89 1.85 -35.02
C PHE A 608 -27.92 1.04 -34.22
N ASN A 609 -28.98 1.72 -33.77
CA ASN A 609 -30.19 1.17 -33.14
C ASN A 609 -31.45 1.78 -33.80
N ASP A 610 -32.65 1.52 -33.25
CA ASP A 610 -33.93 2.14 -33.66
C ASP A 610 -34.50 3.08 -32.57
N LEU A 611 -33.61 3.84 -31.90
CA LEU A 611 -33.98 4.78 -30.85
C LEU A 611 -34.70 6.00 -31.45
N GLU A 612 -35.63 6.58 -30.68
CA GLU A 612 -36.48 7.69 -31.10
C GLU A 612 -36.55 8.81 -30.07
N GLY A 613 -37.08 9.96 -30.49
CA GLY A 613 -37.32 11.10 -29.60
C GLY A 613 -36.11 12.04 -29.44
N ALA A 614 -36.20 12.93 -28.46
CA ALA A 614 -35.22 13.97 -28.24
C ALA A 614 -33.99 13.45 -27.47
N ILE A 615 -32.79 13.91 -27.85
CA ILE A 615 -31.57 13.68 -27.05
C ILE A 615 -31.74 14.35 -25.66
N PRO A 616 -31.60 13.59 -24.54
CA PRO A 616 -31.72 14.16 -23.21
C PRO A 616 -30.65 15.21 -22.89
N ALA A 617 -30.94 16.08 -21.92
CA ALA A 617 -29.93 16.97 -21.35
C ALA A 617 -29.04 16.20 -20.36
N GLY A 618 -27.75 16.51 -20.33
CA GLY A 618 -26.79 15.93 -19.40
C GLY A 618 -25.36 16.16 -19.85
N LYS A 619 -24.39 15.98 -18.94
CA LYS A 619 -22.97 16.26 -19.20
C LYS A 619 -22.43 15.44 -20.38
N VAL A 620 -22.73 14.14 -20.43
CA VAL A 620 -22.29 13.24 -21.50
C VAL A 620 -22.88 13.63 -22.88
N PHE A 621 -24.14 14.08 -22.91
CA PHE A 621 -24.84 14.48 -24.14
C PHE A 621 -24.37 15.83 -24.71
N GLN A 622 -23.61 16.60 -23.93
CA GLN A 622 -23.04 17.88 -24.36
C GLN A 622 -21.61 17.74 -24.91
N ASN A 623 -20.98 16.58 -24.77
CA ASN A 623 -19.62 16.33 -25.21
C ASN A 623 -19.60 15.43 -26.45
N ALA A 624 -19.33 16.02 -27.62
CA ALA A 624 -19.33 15.33 -28.91
C ALA A 624 -18.34 14.16 -29.01
N SER A 625 -17.26 14.16 -28.20
CA SER A 625 -16.29 13.05 -28.17
C SER A 625 -16.68 11.93 -27.20
N ALA A 626 -17.64 12.19 -26.32
CA ALA A 626 -18.10 11.24 -25.30
C ALA A 626 -19.33 10.44 -25.74
N ILE A 627 -20.09 10.90 -26.75
CA ILE A 627 -21.33 10.27 -27.19
C ILE A 627 -21.35 9.94 -28.68
N SER A 628 -21.86 8.75 -29.02
CA SER A 628 -22.18 8.35 -30.39
C SER A 628 -23.63 7.87 -30.49
N VAL A 629 -24.40 8.45 -31.41
CA VAL A 629 -25.84 8.13 -31.65
C VAL A 629 -26.17 7.96 -33.12
N SER A 630 -25.15 7.91 -33.99
CA SER A 630 -25.30 7.79 -35.44
C SER A 630 -26.12 6.54 -35.82
N GLY A 631 -26.82 6.57 -36.96
CA GLY A 631 -27.64 5.44 -37.42
C GLY A 631 -29.03 5.30 -36.76
N ASN A 632 -29.38 6.15 -35.79
CA ASN A 632 -30.74 6.22 -35.23
C ASN A 632 -31.56 7.32 -35.92
N ASN A 633 -32.34 6.95 -36.94
CA ASN A 633 -32.97 7.93 -37.84
C ASN A 633 -34.17 8.70 -37.23
N LYS A 634 -34.68 8.25 -36.08
CA LYS A 634 -35.84 8.86 -35.39
C LYS A 634 -35.43 9.80 -34.24
N LEU A 635 -34.13 10.00 -34.01
CA LEU A 635 -33.63 10.92 -32.99
C LEU A 635 -33.66 12.37 -33.51
N CYS A 636 -33.85 13.32 -32.59
CA CYS A 636 -33.84 14.75 -32.87
C CYS A 636 -33.19 15.56 -31.73
N GLY A 637 -32.76 16.79 -32.03
CA GLY A 637 -32.16 17.71 -31.06
C GLY A 637 -30.69 17.42 -30.74
N GLY A 638 -30.25 17.75 -29.51
CA GLY A 638 -28.84 17.59 -29.10
C GLY A 638 -27.92 18.74 -29.51
N ILE A 639 -26.60 18.55 -29.36
CA ILE A 639 -25.59 19.52 -29.78
C ILE A 639 -25.41 19.52 -31.30
N PRO A 640 -25.04 20.66 -31.94
CA PRO A 640 -24.91 20.75 -33.40
C PRO A 640 -23.95 19.72 -34.02
N ALA A 641 -22.92 19.30 -33.28
CA ALA A 641 -21.93 18.32 -33.72
C ALA A 641 -22.49 16.90 -33.96
N LEU A 642 -23.72 16.60 -33.50
CA LEU A 642 -24.37 15.30 -33.73
C LEU A 642 -25.16 15.23 -35.04
N GLU A 643 -25.32 16.36 -35.75
CA GLU A 643 -25.99 16.44 -37.07
C GLU A 643 -27.44 15.88 -37.11
N LEU A 644 -28.15 15.91 -35.98
CA LEU A 644 -29.53 15.43 -35.88
C LEU A 644 -30.56 16.50 -36.33
N PRO A 645 -31.73 16.09 -36.85
CA PRO A 645 -32.81 17.02 -37.19
C PRO A 645 -33.33 17.75 -35.94
N SER A 646 -33.87 18.95 -36.12
CA SER A 646 -34.57 19.66 -35.04
C SER A 646 -35.85 18.92 -34.65
N CYS A 647 -36.14 18.80 -33.36
CA CYS A 647 -37.36 18.15 -32.91
C CYS A 647 -38.59 18.92 -33.39
N PRO A 648 -39.66 18.24 -33.84
CA PRO A 648 -40.88 18.90 -34.26
C PRO A 648 -41.46 19.69 -33.08
N ASP A 649 -41.73 20.98 -33.29
CA ASP A 649 -42.31 21.85 -32.27
C ASP A 649 -43.61 21.25 -31.75
N GLU A 650 -43.63 20.88 -30.46
CA GLU A 650 -44.90 20.76 -29.75
C GLU A 650 -45.58 22.12 -29.79
N LYS A 651 -46.61 22.26 -30.63
CA LYS A 651 -47.47 23.44 -30.68
C LYS A 651 -47.78 23.86 -29.24
N PRO A 652 -47.47 25.09 -28.82
CA PRO A 652 -47.72 25.51 -27.46
C PRO A 652 -49.22 25.35 -27.20
N ARG A 653 -49.59 24.46 -26.27
CA ARG A 653 -50.94 24.47 -25.71
C ARG A 653 -51.17 25.88 -25.18
N LYS A 654 -52.03 26.62 -25.88
CA LYS A 654 -52.46 27.98 -25.53
C LYS A 654 -52.71 28.02 -24.02
N LYS A 655 -51.84 28.71 -23.28
CA LYS A 655 -52.18 29.18 -21.94
C LYS A 655 -53.40 30.06 -22.13
N LYS A 656 -54.59 29.55 -21.79
CA LYS A 656 -55.77 30.40 -21.61
C LYS A 656 -55.41 31.42 -20.54
N MET A 657 -55.36 32.69 -20.92
CA MET A 657 -55.36 33.79 -19.97
C MET A 657 -56.59 33.64 -19.05
N PRO A 658 -56.47 33.86 -17.74
CA PRO A 658 -57.66 33.93 -16.90
C PRO A 658 -58.34 35.27 -17.12
N LEU A 659 -59.62 35.20 -17.45
CA LEU A 659 -60.56 36.33 -17.45
C LEU A 659 -60.73 36.83 -16.00
N ARG A 660 -60.75 38.15 -15.81
CA ARG A 660 -61.04 38.79 -14.51
C ARG A 660 -62.41 38.35 -13.97
N PRO A 661 -62.57 38.19 -12.64
CA PRO A 661 -63.84 38.43 -11.97
C PRO A 661 -63.71 39.62 -11.02
N ALA A 662 -64.49 40.65 -11.28
CA ALA A 662 -65.03 41.49 -10.22
C ALA A 662 -66.39 40.88 -9.83
N LEU A 663 -66.57 40.52 -8.55
CA LEU A 663 -67.69 40.94 -7.69
C LEU A 663 -67.73 40.07 -6.40
N LEU A 664 -67.72 40.79 -5.26
CA LEU A 664 -68.25 40.42 -3.92
C LEU A 664 -67.60 39.20 -3.21
N ILE A 665 -66.73 39.41 -2.20
CA ILE A 665 -67.03 39.47 -0.74
C ILE A 665 -67.67 38.15 -0.24
N PRO A 666 -67.15 37.45 0.82
CA PRO A 666 -66.45 38.00 1.99
C PRO A 666 -65.24 37.19 2.56
N ILE A 667 -64.55 37.84 3.51
CA ILE A 667 -63.69 37.29 4.60
C ILE A 667 -62.24 36.91 4.23
N VAL A 668 -61.43 37.95 4.08
CA VAL A 668 -60.08 37.99 4.68
C VAL A 668 -60.24 38.69 6.02
N CYS A 669 -60.23 37.89 7.10
CA CYS A 669 -59.89 38.24 8.50
C CYS A 669 -60.16 37.08 9.49
N GLY A 670 -60.68 35.92 9.04
CA GLY A 670 -61.12 34.85 9.96
C GLY A 670 -60.17 33.67 10.19
N VAL A 671 -59.07 33.50 9.46
CA VAL A 671 -58.32 32.22 9.48
C VAL A 671 -56.98 32.28 10.23
N LEU A 672 -56.54 33.47 10.66
CA LEU A 672 -55.36 33.61 11.54
C LEU A 672 -55.68 33.55 13.05
N SER A 673 -56.94 33.33 13.44
CA SER A 673 -57.34 33.27 14.85
C SER A 673 -57.92 31.92 15.30
N ILE A 674 -58.07 30.94 14.40
CA ILE A 674 -58.69 29.62 14.73
C ILE A 674 -57.74 28.42 14.51
N ILE A 675 -56.65 28.57 13.77
CA ILE A 675 -55.60 27.52 13.69
C ILE A 675 -54.72 27.51 14.96
N LEU A 676 -54.73 28.59 15.74
CA LEU A 676 -54.03 28.70 17.02
C LEU A 676 -54.77 28.04 18.20
N THR A 677 -56.03 27.60 18.04
CA THR A 677 -56.83 27.04 19.15
C THR A 677 -57.21 25.57 18.96
N SER A 678 -57.09 25.00 17.76
CA SER A 678 -57.27 23.55 17.54
C SER A 678 -55.98 22.74 17.75
N SER A 679 -54.81 23.38 17.78
CA SER A 679 -53.51 22.76 18.08
C SER A 679 -53.25 22.64 19.59
N ILE A 680 -54.04 23.31 20.43
CA ILE A 680 -53.90 23.30 21.90
C ILE A 680 -54.78 22.23 22.55
N LEU A 681 -55.86 21.76 21.91
CA LEU A 681 -56.74 20.72 22.46
C LEU A 681 -56.34 19.28 22.08
N SER A 682 -55.58 19.07 21.00
CA SER A 682 -54.97 17.76 20.71
C SER A 682 -53.73 17.49 21.58
N LEU A 683 -53.08 18.54 22.10
CA LEU A 683 -52.02 18.47 23.11
C LEU A 683 -52.54 18.17 24.53
N CYS A 684 -53.86 18.20 24.76
CA CYS A 684 -54.47 17.88 26.05
C CYS A 684 -54.95 16.42 26.18
N TRP A 685 -55.02 15.64 25.09
CA TRP A 685 -55.51 14.25 25.15
C TRP A 685 -54.41 13.16 25.17
N LEU A 686 -53.14 13.52 25.00
CA LEU A 686 -52.00 12.59 25.17
C LEU A 686 -51.11 12.87 26.40
N ARG A 687 -51.53 13.77 27.30
CA ARG A 687 -50.86 14.04 28.61
C ARG A 687 -51.53 13.40 29.83
N LYS A 688 -52.35 12.36 29.64
CA LYS A 688 -52.95 11.64 30.78
C LYS A 688 -52.78 10.11 30.70
N MET A 689 -51.57 9.65 30.44
CA MET A 689 -51.06 8.36 30.93
C MET A 689 -49.53 8.38 30.95
N ARG A 690 -48.93 8.74 32.10
CA ARG A 690 -47.93 7.90 32.81
C ARG A 690 -47.27 8.68 33.93
N LYS A 691 -47.49 8.16 35.14
CA LYS A 691 -46.80 8.47 36.39
C LYS A 691 -45.30 8.22 36.24
N GLN A 692 -44.48 9.04 36.90
CA GLN A 692 -43.12 8.66 37.33
C GLN A 692 -43.20 7.60 38.45
N PRO A 693 -42.13 6.83 38.64
CA PRO A 693 -41.26 7.13 39.78
C PRO A 693 -39.76 7.18 39.46
N SER A 694 -39.09 7.95 40.32
CA SER A 694 -37.68 8.20 40.56
C SER A 694 -36.67 7.05 40.41
N VAL A 695 -35.47 7.37 39.92
CA VAL A 695 -34.20 6.83 40.43
C VAL A 695 -33.17 7.96 40.53
N ALA A 696 -32.58 8.10 41.71
CA ALA A 696 -31.48 9.00 41.99
C ALA A 696 -30.11 8.34 41.70
N SER A 697 -29.19 9.19 41.26
CA SER A 697 -27.72 9.15 41.41
C SER A 697 -26.93 7.88 41.05
N SER A 698 -26.02 8.04 40.09
CA SER A 698 -24.60 7.87 40.40
C SER A 698 -23.75 8.89 39.65
N SER A 699 -22.91 9.57 40.42
CA SER A 699 -21.88 10.50 40.00
C SER A 699 -20.82 9.77 39.17
N MET A 700 -20.57 10.26 37.95
CA MET A 700 -19.28 10.04 37.29
C MET A 700 -18.54 11.37 37.25
N ASP A 701 -17.52 11.47 38.09
CA ASP A 701 -16.66 12.63 38.18
C ASP A 701 -15.83 12.85 36.90
N SER A 702 -15.96 14.07 36.39
CA SER A 702 -14.93 14.92 35.78
C SER A 702 -14.35 14.56 34.39
N TRP A 703 -15.13 14.83 33.35
CA TRP A 703 -14.61 15.56 32.18
C TRP A 703 -15.35 16.91 32.16
N ARG A 704 -14.66 18.03 32.39
CA ARG A 704 -15.29 19.37 32.41
C ARG A 704 -15.82 19.74 31.02
N ILE A 705 -17.12 19.53 30.79
CA ILE A 705 -17.86 20.03 29.62
C ILE A 705 -17.92 21.55 29.70
N ILE A 706 -17.62 22.24 28.60
CA ILE A 706 -17.61 23.70 28.56
C ILE A 706 -18.99 24.26 28.20
N SER A 707 -19.38 25.38 28.83
CA SER A 707 -20.65 26.08 28.54
C SER A 707 -20.61 26.89 27.25
N TYR A 708 -21.74 27.02 26.55
CA TYR A 708 -21.92 27.92 25.41
C TYR A 708 -21.36 29.33 25.62
N ASN A 709 -21.66 30.00 26.74
CA ASN A 709 -21.22 31.37 27.03
C ASN A 709 -19.69 31.52 27.00
N LYS A 710 -18.94 30.52 27.48
CA LYS A 710 -17.47 30.55 27.43
C LYS A 710 -16.95 30.40 26.00
N LEU A 711 -17.55 29.54 25.19
CA LEU A 711 -17.18 29.40 23.78
C LEU A 711 -17.53 30.64 22.97
N LEU A 712 -18.70 31.24 23.22
CA LEU A 712 -19.12 32.48 22.58
C LEU A 712 -18.13 33.61 22.85
N LYS A 713 -17.65 33.76 24.09
CA LYS A 713 -16.59 34.74 24.42
C LYS A 713 -15.26 34.38 23.78
N ALA A 714 -14.86 33.11 23.85
CA ALA A 714 -13.58 32.64 23.32
C ALA A 714 -13.44 32.84 21.81
N THR A 715 -14.54 32.72 21.04
CA THR A 715 -14.56 32.87 19.58
C THR A 715 -15.00 34.27 19.11
N ASN A 716 -15.16 35.22 20.04
CA ASN A 716 -15.70 36.55 19.78
C ASN A 716 -17.05 36.51 19.03
N GLY A 717 -18.04 35.83 19.61
CA GLY A 717 -19.38 35.71 19.05
C GLY A 717 -19.47 34.77 17.85
N PHE A 718 -18.52 33.86 17.66
CA PHE A 718 -18.36 33.08 16.41
C PHE A 718 -18.24 34.01 15.18
N SER A 719 -17.47 35.09 15.32
CA SER A 719 -17.20 36.06 14.25
C SER A 719 -16.65 35.38 12.98
N SER A 720 -17.05 35.90 11.81
CA SER A 720 -16.49 35.48 10.52
C SER A 720 -14.99 35.72 10.43
N THR A 721 -14.45 36.71 11.15
CA THR A 721 -13.00 36.98 11.21
C THR A 721 -12.21 35.87 11.91
N ASN A 722 -12.89 35.04 12.71
CA ASN A 722 -12.32 33.89 13.39
C ASN A 722 -12.68 32.57 12.69
N LEU A 723 -13.38 32.61 11.56
CA LEU A 723 -13.78 31.40 10.84
C LEU A 723 -12.56 30.75 10.18
N ILE A 724 -12.24 29.53 10.58
CA ILE A 724 -11.16 28.71 10.00
C ILE A 724 -11.66 27.98 8.76
N GLY A 725 -12.92 27.50 8.78
CA GLY A 725 -13.51 26.79 7.64
C GLY A 725 -14.92 26.29 7.91
N THR A 726 -15.65 25.97 6.84
CA THR A 726 -17.04 25.49 6.88
C THR A 726 -17.16 24.15 6.16
N GLY A 727 -17.75 23.15 6.83
CA GLY A 727 -18.05 21.85 6.26
C GLY A 727 -19.55 21.56 6.18
N SER A 728 -19.90 20.37 5.68
CA SER A 728 -21.29 19.92 5.47
C SER A 728 -22.14 19.82 6.76
N PHE A 729 -21.49 19.63 7.91
CA PHE A 729 -22.15 19.43 9.21
C PHE A 729 -21.91 20.56 10.23
N GLY A 730 -21.13 21.59 9.90
CA GLY A 730 -20.80 22.67 10.83
C GLY A 730 -19.65 23.57 10.41
N SER A 731 -19.34 24.55 11.25
CA SER A 731 -18.29 25.56 11.03
C SER A 731 -17.23 25.51 12.12
N VAL A 732 -15.98 25.78 11.79
CA VAL A 732 -14.85 25.75 12.72
C VAL A 732 -14.32 27.17 12.94
N TYR A 733 -14.22 27.59 14.20
CA TYR A 733 -13.78 28.93 14.59
C TYR A 733 -12.51 28.89 15.42
N LYS A 734 -11.58 29.81 15.18
CA LYS A 734 -10.46 30.08 16.07
C LYS A 734 -10.99 30.77 17.33
N GLY A 735 -10.46 30.39 18.49
CA GLY A 735 -10.77 31.07 19.74
C GLY A 735 -9.63 31.04 20.73
N ILE A 736 -9.81 31.71 21.86
CA ILE A 736 -8.88 31.72 22.99
C ILE A 736 -9.70 31.47 24.27
N LEU A 737 -9.49 30.32 24.91
CA LEU A 737 -10.27 29.90 26.08
C LEU A 737 -9.94 30.68 27.36
N ASN A 738 -8.65 30.94 27.56
CA ASN A 738 -8.11 31.69 28.67
C ASN A 738 -7.27 32.85 28.12
N PRO A 739 -7.63 34.11 28.39
CA PRO A 739 -6.84 35.27 27.94
C PRO A 739 -5.41 35.31 28.49
N ILE A 740 -5.16 34.62 29.62
CA ILE A 740 -3.86 34.58 30.31
C ILE A 740 -2.88 33.62 29.61
N ASP A 741 -3.37 32.47 29.15
CA ASP A 741 -2.52 31.43 28.54
C ASP A 741 -2.29 31.64 27.04
N GLN A 742 -3.04 32.55 26.41
CA GLN A 742 -3.09 32.85 24.97
C GLN A 742 -3.18 31.62 24.02
N LYS A 743 -3.45 30.42 24.54
CA LYS A 743 -3.49 29.20 23.75
C LYS A 743 -4.69 29.22 22.79
N ALA A 744 -4.39 29.23 21.50
CA ALA A 744 -5.38 29.16 20.45
C ALA A 744 -6.07 27.78 20.42
N ILE A 745 -7.37 27.78 20.15
CA ILE A 745 -8.19 26.57 19.97
C ILE A 745 -8.98 26.65 18.67
N ALA A 746 -9.41 25.50 18.18
CA ALA A 746 -10.37 25.39 17.10
C ALA A 746 -11.70 24.85 17.64
N VAL A 747 -12.78 25.63 17.52
CA VAL A 747 -14.13 25.31 18.01
C VAL A 747 -15.01 24.93 16.82
N LYS A 748 -15.31 23.64 16.67
CA LYS A 748 -16.22 23.12 15.66
C LYS A 748 -17.66 23.16 16.17
N VAL A 749 -18.47 24.04 15.60
CA VAL A 749 -19.89 24.23 15.92
C VAL A 749 -20.76 23.46 14.92
N PHE A 750 -21.63 22.59 15.42
CA PHE A 750 -22.47 21.73 14.57
C PHE A 750 -23.80 22.39 14.24
N ASN A 751 -24.24 22.31 12.97
CA ASN A 751 -25.49 22.90 12.52
C ASN A 751 -26.72 22.09 12.99
N GLN A 752 -27.40 22.54 14.04
CA GLN A 752 -28.49 21.79 14.67
C GLN A 752 -29.79 21.74 13.83
N GLN A 753 -29.93 22.55 12.77
CA GLN A 753 -31.09 22.48 11.87
C GLN A 753 -31.06 21.23 10.96
N ARG A 754 -29.92 20.54 10.85
CA ARG A 754 -29.78 19.28 10.12
C ARG A 754 -29.83 18.09 11.07
N LYS A 755 -30.80 17.19 10.87
CA LYS A 755 -31.00 15.99 11.72
C LYS A 755 -29.76 15.08 11.71
N GLU A 756 -28.98 15.13 10.63
CA GLU A 756 -27.74 14.39 10.40
C GLU A 756 -26.54 14.95 11.18
N ALA A 757 -26.53 16.26 11.50
CA ALA A 757 -25.44 16.89 12.26
C ALA A 757 -25.38 16.39 13.71
N ARG A 758 -26.54 16.05 14.31
CA ARG A 758 -26.61 15.40 15.63
C ARG A 758 -25.98 14.00 15.60
N LYS A 759 -26.17 13.24 14.50
CA LYS A 759 -25.52 11.94 14.30
C LYS A 759 -24.01 12.10 14.12
N SER A 760 -23.57 13.09 13.35
CA SER A 760 -22.14 13.42 13.16
C SER A 760 -21.45 13.81 14.47
N PHE A 761 -22.07 14.66 15.30
CA PHE A 761 -21.54 14.99 16.63
C PHE A 761 -21.39 13.76 17.53
N LEU A 762 -22.40 12.88 17.55
CA LEU A 762 -22.34 11.65 18.36
C LEU A 762 -21.32 10.65 17.82
N ALA A 763 -21.19 10.51 16.49
CA ALA A 763 -20.20 9.66 15.86
C ALA A 763 -18.77 10.13 16.17
N GLU A 764 -18.52 11.45 16.09
CA GLU A 764 -17.22 12.03 16.48
C GLU A 764 -16.97 11.79 17.98
N CYS A 765 -17.91 12.11 18.88
CA CYS A 765 -17.83 11.79 20.31
C CYS A 765 -17.55 10.30 20.60
N LYS A 766 -18.10 9.38 19.79
CA LYS A 766 -17.92 7.94 19.96
C LYS A 766 -16.55 7.47 19.46
N ALA A 767 -16.08 7.97 18.32
CA ALA A 767 -14.71 7.75 17.84
C ALA A 767 -13.69 8.22 18.89
N LEU A 768 -13.99 9.34 19.57
CA LEU A 768 -13.13 9.91 20.61
C LEU A 768 -13.02 9.08 21.89
N LYS A 769 -14.01 8.24 22.20
CA LYS A 769 -13.93 7.32 23.35
C LYS A 769 -12.86 6.24 23.13
N ASN A 770 -12.63 5.85 21.88
CA ASN A 770 -11.90 4.64 21.52
C ASN A 770 -10.54 4.89 20.86
N ILE A 771 -10.22 6.13 20.48
CA ILE A 771 -9.00 6.44 19.72
C ILE A 771 -8.09 7.44 20.46
N ARG A 772 -6.82 7.08 20.60
CA ARG A 772 -5.72 7.99 20.98
C ARG A 772 -4.52 7.72 20.08
N HIS A 773 -4.16 8.67 19.22
CA HIS A 773 -3.01 8.54 18.32
C HIS A 773 -2.23 9.85 18.24
N ARG A 774 -0.91 9.75 18.12
CA ARG A 774 0.01 10.91 18.10
C ARG A 774 -0.17 11.85 16.90
N ASN A 775 -0.68 11.34 15.77
CA ASN A 775 -0.90 12.09 14.53
C ASN A 775 -2.36 12.59 14.38
N LEU A 776 -3.19 12.51 15.42
CA LEU A 776 -4.55 13.06 15.40
C LEU A 776 -4.62 14.33 16.25
N VAL A 777 -5.33 15.36 15.75
CA VAL A 777 -5.52 16.62 16.47
C VAL A 777 -6.23 16.35 17.79
N LYS A 778 -5.61 16.78 18.89
CA LYS A 778 -6.12 16.54 20.23
C LYS A 778 -7.41 17.33 20.46
N ILE A 779 -8.42 16.66 20.99
CA ILE A 779 -9.60 17.33 21.54
C ILE A 779 -9.34 17.75 22.97
N ILE A 780 -9.67 19.01 23.26
CA ILE A 780 -9.52 19.65 24.56
C ILE A 780 -10.78 19.42 25.39
N THR A 781 -11.97 19.67 24.83
CA THR A 781 -13.26 19.51 25.51
C THR A 781 -14.44 19.51 24.51
N ALA A 782 -15.66 19.35 25.00
CA ALA A 782 -16.90 19.42 24.22
C ALA A 782 -17.92 20.34 24.93
N CYS A 783 -18.86 20.89 24.16
CA CYS A 783 -20.03 21.60 24.64
C CYS A 783 -21.28 20.85 24.16
N ALA A 784 -22.18 20.54 25.09
CA ALA A 784 -23.53 20.07 24.83
C ALA A 784 -24.46 20.80 25.79
N SER A 785 -24.87 22.00 25.43
CA SER A 785 -25.74 22.87 26.25
C SER A 785 -26.86 23.46 25.40
N VAL A 786 -27.58 24.45 25.92
CA VAL A 786 -28.47 25.30 25.14
C VAL A 786 -27.84 26.67 24.89
N ASP A 787 -28.24 27.34 23.81
CA ASP A 787 -27.92 28.75 23.58
C ASP A 787 -28.82 29.70 24.40
N PHE A 788 -28.64 31.01 24.26
CA PHE A 788 -29.46 32.01 24.97
C PHE A 788 -30.93 32.05 24.52
N GLN A 789 -31.29 31.37 23.43
CA GLN A 789 -32.65 31.24 22.91
C GLN A 789 -33.27 29.87 23.28
N ALA A 790 -32.62 29.11 24.16
CA ALA A 790 -33.01 27.76 24.59
C ALA A 790 -32.99 26.69 23.47
N ASN A 791 -32.28 26.94 22.36
CA ASN A 791 -32.04 25.91 21.35
C ASN A 791 -30.88 25.01 21.77
N ASP A 792 -30.93 23.72 21.39
CA ASP A 792 -29.80 22.80 21.53
C ASP A 792 -28.54 23.41 20.87
N PHE A 793 -27.39 23.32 21.53
CA PHE A 793 -26.09 23.76 21.01
C PHE A 793 -25.03 22.70 21.28
N LYS A 794 -24.30 22.31 20.23
CA LYS A 794 -23.22 21.32 20.32
C LYS A 794 -21.96 21.77 19.62
N ALA A 795 -20.83 21.64 20.30
CA ALA A 795 -19.53 21.95 19.74
C ALA A 795 -18.43 21.02 20.27
N LEU A 796 -17.40 20.81 19.46
CA LEU A 796 -16.16 20.13 19.84
C LEU A 796 -15.00 21.13 19.81
N VAL A 797 -14.14 21.08 20.82
CA VAL A 797 -13.00 21.99 20.95
C VAL A 797 -11.71 21.21 20.75
N TYR A 798 -10.96 21.59 19.73
CA TYR A 798 -9.69 21.00 19.34
C TYR A 798 -8.53 21.93 19.67
N GLU A 799 -7.35 21.35 19.80
CA GLU A 799 -6.10 22.08 19.69
C GLU A 799 -6.02 22.76 18.31
N TYR A 800 -5.63 24.03 18.30
CA TYR A 800 -5.46 24.78 17.06
C TYR A 800 -4.15 24.38 16.38
N MET A 801 -4.19 24.11 15.09
CA MET A 801 -3.00 23.83 14.29
C MET A 801 -2.43 25.13 13.72
N GLU A 802 -1.28 25.56 14.24
CA GLU A 802 -0.68 26.87 13.91
C GLU A 802 -0.18 26.96 12.46
N ASN A 803 0.24 25.84 11.86
CA ASN A 803 0.80 25.78 10.50
C ASN A 803 -0.25 25.59 9.39
N GLY A 804 -1.54 25.74 9.67
CA GLY A 804 -2.60 25.62 8.66
C GLY A 804 -2.86 24.17 8.19
N SER A 805 -3.64 24.01 7.11
CA SER A 805 -4.00 22.71 6.53
C SER A 805 -3.09 22.33 5.36
N LEU A 806 -2.96 21.04 5.07
CA LEU A 806 -2.25 20.54 3.89
C LEU A 806 -2.75 21.20 2.58
N GLU A 807 -4.05 21.48 2.50
CA GLU A 807 -4.65 22.18 1.37
C GLU A 807 -4.01 23.56 1.12
N TYR A 808 -3.70 24.32 2.19
CA TYR A 808 -3.03 25.62 2.07
C TYR A 808 -1.60 25.50 1.55
N TRP A 809 -0.90 24.43 1.90
CA TRP A 809 0.48 24.18 1.48
C TRP A 809 0.60 23.66 0.03
N LEU A 810 -0.40 22.92 -0.44
CA LEU A 810 -0.45 22.42 -1.82
C LEU A 810 -1.04 23.45 -2.78
N HIS A 811 -1.99 24.25 -2.30
CA HIS A 811 -2.76 25.17 -3.14
C HIS A 811 -2.85 26.56 -2.50
N PRO A 812 -1.72 27.28 -2.36
CA PRO A 812 -1.69 28.60 -1.75
C PRO A 812 -2.60 29.56 -2.50
N VAL A 813 -3.52 30.21 -1.78
CA VAL A 813 -4.43 31.21 -2.34
C VAL A 813 -3.63 32.49 -2.57
N LEU A 814 -3.49 32.93 -3.82
CA LEU A 814 -2.99 34.27 -4.15
C LEU A 814 -3.99 35.31 -3.62
N SER A 815 -3.75 35.83 -2.42
CA SER A 815 -4.50 36.97 -1.90
C SER A 815 -4.18 38.20 -2.74
N GLN A 816 -5.21 38.75 -3.40
CA GLN A 816 -5.15 39.99 -4.18
C GLN A 816 -4.98 41.26 -3.32
N THR A 817 -4.49 41.15 -2.09
CA THR A 817 -4.23 42.31 -1.23
C THR A 817 -2.74 42.39 -0.99
N GLY A 818 -2.11 43.37 -1.63
CA GLY A 818 -0.70 43.67 -1.48
C GLY A 818 -0.32 43.97 -0.03
N HIS A 819 0.96 43.72 0.25
CA HIS A 819 1.67 43.82 1.54
C HIS A 819 1.62 42.56 2.40
N GLU A 820 2.43 41.57 2.06
CA GLU A 820 3.76 41.30 2.66
C GLU A 820 4.38 40.10 1.93
N GLN A 821 5.72 40.10 1.75
CA GLN A 821 6.44 39.00 1.11
C GLN A 821 6.42 37.75 2.02
N GLU A 822 5.31 37.01 2.05
CA GLU A 822 5.34 35.64 2.56
C GLU A 822 6.09 34.77 1.54
N GLN A 823 7.25 34.25 1.95
CA GLN A 823 7.99 33.24 1.19
C GLN A 823 7.03 32.15 0.72
N GLN A 824 7.01 31.89 -0.58
CA GLN A 824 6.20 30.87 -1.23
C GLN A 824 6.46 29.51 -0.54
N LYS A 825 5.54 29.11 0.34
CA LYS A 825 5.61 27.90 1.15
C LYS A 825 5.13 26.71 0.30
N SER A 826 6.01 26.13 -0.52
CA SER A 826 5.74 24.89 -1.25
C SER A 826 6.33 23.68 -0.51
N LEU A 827 5.62 22.55 -0.54
CA LEU A 827 6.11 21.29 0.03
C LEU A 827 7.07 20.62 -0.95
N ASN A 828 8.29 20.35 -0.49
CA ASN A 828 9.28 19.60 -1.26
C ASN A 828 8.96 18.09 -1.30
N LEU A 829 9.61 17.36 -2.21
CA LEU A 829 9.35 15.92 -2.41
C LEU A 829 9.49 15.11 -1.11
N LEU A 830 10.48 15.42 -0.28
CA LEU A 830 10.73 14.74 0.99
C LEU A 830 9.60 15.00 2.00
N GLN A 831 9.10 16.23 2.08
CA GLN A 831 7.98 16.62 2.93
C GLN A 831 6.69 15.94 2.49
N ARG A 832 6.42 15.87 1.18
CA ARG A 832 5.23 15.18 0.63
C ARG A 832 5.28 13.67 0.88
N LEU A 833 6.46 13.06 0.74
CA LEU A 833 6.70 11.65 1.09
C LEU A 833 6.56 11.41 2.60
N GLY A 834 7.03 12.36 3.43
CA GLY A 834 6.86 12.32 4.88
C GLY A 834 5.39 12.33 5.29
N ILE A 835 4.61 13.29 4.76
CA ILE A 835 3.16 13.39 4.98
C ILE A 835 2.46 12.09 4.57
N THR A 836 2.80 11.56 3.41
CA THR A 836 2.31 10.28 2.90
C THR A 836 2.55 9.14 3.89
N ILE A 837 3.81 8.95 4.29
CA ILE A 837 4.20 7.88 5.22
C ILE A 837 3.51 8.06 6.58
N ASP A 838 3.39 9.29 7.07
CA ASP A 838 2.75 9.59 8.35
C ASP A 838 1.23 9.34 8.34
N VAL A 839 0.56 9.59 7.20
CA VAL A 839 -0.86 9.26 7.01
C VAL A 839 -1.05 7.75 6.86
N ALA A 840 -0.23 7.05 6.07
CA ALA A 840 -0.26 5.59 6.00
C ALA A 840 0.04 4.94 7.36
N ALA A 841 1.02 5.46 8.10
CA ALA A 841 1.35 4.99 9.43
C ALA A 841 0.21 5.26 10.42
N ALA A 842 -0.49 6.39 10.32
CA ALA A 842 -1.69 6.64 11.10
C ALA A 842 -2.83 5.66 10.75
N LEU A 843 -3.06 5.37 9.46
CA LEU A 843 -4.04 4.36 9.02
C LEU A 843 -3.66 2.93 9.47
N ALA A 844 -2.36 2.62 9.55
CA ALA A 844 -1.85 1.30 9.94
C ALA A 844 -1.74 1.10 11.47
N HIS A 845 -1.31 2.11 12.24
CA HIS A 845 -1.23 2.04 13.71
C HIS A 845 -2.58 2.28 14.39
N VAL A 846 -3.43 3.12 13.79
CA VAL A 846 -4.85 3.22 14.16
C VAL A 846 -5.65 2.30 13.25
N GLY A 847 -5.36 0.99 13.33
CA GLY A 847 -5.90 -0.05 12.45
C GLY A 847 -7.44 -0.25 12.47
N ASP A 848 -8.21 0.75 12.89
CA ASP A 848 -9.67 0.78 13.00
C ASP A 848 -10.32 2.03 12.34
N PHE A 849 -9.57 2.91 11.65
CA PHE A 849 -10.14 4.17 11.10
C PHE A 849 -10.72 4.12 9.70
N GLY A 850 -10.57 3.00 9.01
CA GLY A 850 -11.40 2.80 7.86
C GLY A 850 -12.86 2.95 8.26
N LEU A 851 -13.66 3.75 7.54
CA LEU A 851 -15.09 3.95 7.87
C LEU A 851 -15.78 2.56 8.02
N ALA A 852 -15.20 1.51 7.44
CA ALA A 852 -15.58 0.10 7.50
C ALA A 852 -15.50 -0.54 8.88
N ARG A 853 -14.41 -0.32 9.63
CA ARG A 853 -14.21 -0.94 10.96
C ARG A 853 -14.80 -0.12 12.10
N LEU A 854 -14.87 1.20 11.94
CA LEU A 854 -15.61 2.10 12.83
C LEU A 854 -17.11 1.73 12.94
N LEU A 855 -17.67 1.10 11.89
CA LEU A 855 -19.05 0.60 11.86
C LEU A 855 -19.19 -0.87 12.31
N GLN A 856 -18.14 -1.70 12.22
CA GLN A 856 -18.15 -3.11 12.63
C GLN A 856 -17.97 -3.34 14.15
N GLN A 857 -17.38 -2.39 14.90
CA GLN A 857 -17.21 -2.49 16.37
C GLN A 857 -18.51 -2.30 17.19
N HIS A 858 -19.67 -2.56 16.60
CA HIS A 858 -20.97 -2.45 17.28
C HIS A 858 -21.67 -3.80 17.30
N ASP A 859 -22.06 -4.22 18.51
CA ASP A 859 -23.03 -5.29 18.71
C ASP A 859 -24.28 -5.00 17.90
N ILE A 860 -24.61 -5.94 17.01
CA ILE A 860 -25.75 -5.91 16.08
C ILE A 860 -27.10 -6.03 16.83
N SER A 861 -27.09 -6.13 18.17
CA SER A 861 -28.30 -6.39 18.98
C SER A 861 -29.11 -5.16 19.39
N GLU A 862 -28.59 -3.93 19.33
CA GLU A 862 -29.37 -2.71 19.63
C GLU A 862 -29.71 -1.83 18.41
N LEU A 863 -29.19 -2.14 17.21
CA LEU A 863 -29.42 -1.36 15.99
C LEU A 863 -30.42 -1.97 14.99
N SER A 864 -31.06 -3.09 15.34
CA SER A 864 -32.03 -3.76 14.46
C SER A 864 -33.39 -3.05 14.32
N ASN A 865 -33.65 -1.99 15.11
CA ASN A 865 -34.95 -1.32 15.16
C ASN A 865 -35.00 0.15 14.72
N SER A 866 -33.96 0.67 14.05
CA SER A 866 -34.10 1.95 13.33
C SER A 866 -33.65 1.82 11.89
N GLN A 867 -34.60 1.91 10.97
CA GLN A 867 -34.36 2.18 9.55
C GLN A 867 -33.41 3.38 9.41
N ILE A 868 -32.14 3.15 9.05
CA ILE A 868 -31.23 4.21 8.60
C ILE A 868 -31.31 4.25 7.07
N SER A 869 -32.47 4.66 6.57
CA SER A 869 -32.62 5.28 5.27
C SER A 869 -32.32 6.78 5.44
N SER A 870 -31.06 7.19 5.31
CA SER A 870 -30.75 8.60 5.01
C SER A 870 -29.42 8.72 4.26
N VAL A 871 -29.58 8.88 2.94
CA VAL A 871 -28.73 9.52 1.94
C VAL A 871 -27.87 10.66 2.53
N GLY A 872 -26.66 10.34 2.95
CA GLY A 872 -25.64 11.32 3.33
C GLY A 872 -24.28 10.78 2.90
N THR A 873 -23.57 11.52 2.05
CA THR A 873 -22.24 11.17 1.55
C THR A 873 -21.30 10.85 2.71
N LYS A 874 -20.82 9.60 2.77
CA LYS A 874 -19.89 9.11 3.79
C LYS A 874 -18.44 9.40 3.35
N GLY A 875 -18.04 10.67 3.33
CA GLY A 875 -16.68 11.07 2.96
C GLY A 875 -16.60 12.48 2.35
N THR A 876 -15.37 12.93 2.11
CA THR A 876 -15.07 14.26 1.53
C THR A 876 -15.16 14.20 0.00
N ILE A 877 -15.88 15.16 -0.60
CA ILE A 877 -16.04 15.26 -2.07
C ILE A 877 -14.66 15.31 -2.74
N GLY A 878 -14.46 14.52 -3.80
CA GLY A 878 -13.19 14.37 -4.51
C GLY A 878 -12.27 13.28 -3.96
N TYR A 879 -12.32 12.98 -2.65
CA TYR A 879 -11.50 11.93 -2.01
C TYR A 879 -12.31 10.69 -1.65
N ILE A 880 -13.62 10.82 -1.55
CA ILE A 880 -14.52 9.72 -1.23
C ILE A 880 -14.47 8.65 -2.33
N ALA A 881 -14.35 7.39 -1.91
CA ALA A 881 -14.46 6.28 -2.82
C ALA A 881 -15.81 6.30 -3.56
N PRO A 882 -15.84 6.14 -4.90
CA PRO A 882 -17.07 6.25 -5.69
C PRO A 882 -18.20 5.39 -5.12
N GLU A 883 -17.88 4.20 -4.60
CA GLU A 883 -18.84 3.29 -3.98
C GLU A 883 -19.55 3.89 -2.76
N TYR A 884 -18.91 4.75 -1.95
CA TYR A 884 -19.54 5.39 -0.79
C TYR A 884 -20.48 6.52 -1.21
N GLY A 885 -20.16 7.21 -2.33
CA GLY A 885 -21.04 8.19 -2.95
C GLY A 885 -22.30 7.58 -3.58
N MET A 886 -22.27 6.28 -3.90
CA MET A 886 -23.38 5.49 -4.43
C MET A 886 -24.24 4.83 -3.34
N GLY A 887 -23.92 5.04 -2.06
CA GLY A 887 -24.69 4.53 -0.93
C GLY A 887 -24.27 3.15 -0.42
N ASN A 888 -23.13 2.61 -0.87
CA ASN A 888 -22.62 1.32 -0.39
C ASN A 888 -22.20 1.34 1.09
N GLU A 889 -22.14 0.16 1.68
CA GLU A 889 -21.52 -0.04 2.99
C GLU A 889 -20.04 0.29 2.92
N VAL A 890 -19.51 0.74 4.06
CA VAL A 890 -18.13 1.18 4.07
C VAL A 890 -17.20 -0.03 4.17
N SER A 891 -16.15 -0.06 3.34
CA SER A 891 -15.20 -1.17 3.23
C SER A 891 -13.75 -0.68 3.30
N THR A 892 -12.83 -1.52 3.76
CA THR A 892 -11.40 -1.21 3.81
C THR A 892 -10.83 -0.81 2.45
N ASN A 893 -11.43 -1.28 1.36
CA ASN A 893 -11.01 -0.96 -0.01
C ASN A 893 -11.31 0.50 -0.37
N GLY A 894 -12.46 1.03 0.02
CA GLY A 894 -12.75 2.45 -0.22
C GLY A 894 -11.91 3.38 0.67
N ASP A 895 -11.42 2.91 1.82
CA ASP A 895 -10.47 3.65 2.65
C ASP A 895 -9.09 3.71 1.97
N VAL A 896 -8.66 2.61 1.33
CA VAL A 896 -7.45 2.56 0.48
C VAL A 896 -7.58 3.48 -0.73
N TYR A 897 -8.74 3.48 -1.40
CA TYR A 897 -9.01 4.41 -2.51
C TYR A 897 -8.87 5.87 -2.06
N SER A 898 -9.50 6.23 -0.94
CA SER A 898 -9.50 7.60 -0.43
C SER A 898 -8.09 8.10 -0.10
N TYR A 899 -7.26 7.21 0.45
CA TYR A 899 -5.83 7.47 0.65
C TYR A 899 -5.05 7.56 -0.67
N GLY A 900 -5.40 6.74 -1.66
CA GLY A 900 -4.84 6.80 -3.01
C GLY A 900 -5.07 8.14 -3.71
N ILE A 901 -6.24 8.75 -3.54
CA ILE A 901 -6.50 10.09 -4.09
C ILE A 901 -5.63 11.17 -3.43
N LEU A 902 -5.46 11.10 -2.11
CA LEU A 902 -4.57 12.01 -1.38
C LEU A 902 -3.12 11.90 -1.88
N LEU A 903 -2.64 10.67 -2.14
CA LEU A 903 -1.34 10.44 -2.77
C LEU A 903 -1.22 11.13 -4.13
N LEU A 904 -2.21 10.93 -4.99
CA LEU A 904 -2.18 11.53 -6.32
C LEU A 904 -2.20 13.06 -6.26
N GLU A 905 -2.96 13.65 -5.35
CA GLU A 905 -2.96 15.11 -5.15
C GLU A 905 -1.58 15.59 -4.70
N LEU A 906 -0.96 14.90 -3.75
CA LEU A 906 0.38 15.23 -3.25
C LEU A 906 1.44 15.19 -4.37
N PHE A 907 1.36 14.30 -5.35
CA PHE A 907 2.40 14.21 -6.41
C PHE A 907 2.09 15.01 -7.67
N THR A 908 0.81 15.26 -7.95
CA THR A 908 0.40 16.03 -9.13
C THR A 908 0.20 17.51 -8.83
N GLY A 909 0.04 17.88 -7.56
CA GLY A 909 -0.30 19.25 -7.15
C GLY A 909 -1.69 19.68 -7.61
N LYS A 910 -2.55 18.75 -8.04
CA LYS A 910 -3.88 19.03 -8.60
C LYS A 910 -4.97 18.63 -7.60
N ARG A 911 -5.88 19.55 -7.28
CA ARG A 911 -7.03 19.28 -6.39
C ARG A 911 -7.91 18.20 -7.01
N PRO A 912 -8.36 17.16 -6.31
CA PRO A 912 -9.35 16.21 -6.86
C PRO A 912 -10.65 16.89 -7.34
N THR A 913 -10.93 18.10 -6.86
CA THR A 913 -12.05 18.97 -7.25
C THR A 913 -11.64 20.15 -8.15
N ASP A 914 -10.46 20.11 -8.77
CA ASP A 914 -9.98 21.16 -9.66
C ASP A 914 -10.93 21.34 -10.85
N GLY A 915 -11.10 22.59 -11.32
CA GLY A 915 -11.95 22.91 -12.45
C GLY A 915 -11.48 22.28 -13.78
N MET A 916 -10.23 21.83 -13.88
CA MET A 916 -9.74 21.06 -15.03
C MET A 916 -10.40 19.68 -15.17
N PHE A 917 -11.01 19.15 -14.10
CA PHE A 917 -11.66 17.85 -14.08
C PHE A 917 -13.10 17.93 -14.63
N ILE A 918 -13.18 18.11 -15.95
CA ILE A 918 -14.42 18.10 -16.74
C ILE A 918 -14.56 16.78 -17.53
N ASP A 919 -15.74 16.52 -18.08
CA ASP A 919 -15.99 15.34 -18.94
C ASP A 919 -15.67 13.96 -18.35
N GLY A 920 -15.88 13.85 -17.05
CA GLY A 920 -15.66 12.61 -16.31
C GLY A 920 -14.19 12.39 -15.96
N LEU A 921 -13.25 13.22 -16.43
CA LEU A 921 -11.85 13.25 -15.98
C LEU A 921 -11.81 13.50 -14.48
N ASP A 922 -11.08 12.67 -13.74
CA ASP A 922 -10.79 12.86 -12.32
C ASP A 922 -9.30 12.61 -12.10
N LEU A 923 -8.82 12.93 -10.90
CA LEU A 923 -7.40 12.87 -10.60
C LEU A 923 -6.83 11.44 -10.73
N HIS A 924 -7.61 10.43 -10.33
CA HIS A 924 -7.26 9.03 -10.46
C HIS A 924 -7.05 8.63 -11.93
N LYS A 925 -7.99 8.97 -12.80
CA LYS A 925 -7.92 8.65 -14.22
C LYS A 925 -6.91 9.50 -14.99
N LEU A 926 -6.66 10.74 -14.57
CA LEU A 926 -5.53 11.52 -15.10
C LEU A 926 -4.22 10.79 -14.83
N ALA A 927 -4.03 10.26 -13.62
CA ALA A 927 -2.87 9.45 -13.28
C ALA A 927 -2.82 8.14 -14.07
N LYS A 928 -3.95 7.43 -14.21
CA LYS A 928 -4.06 6.18 -14.98
C LYS A 928 -3.69 6.36 -16.45
N LEU A 929 -4.18 7.43 -17.11
CA LEU A 929 -3.89 7.73 -18.52
C LEU A 929 -2.44 8.17 -18.75
N ALA A 930 -1.80 8.75 -17.74
CA ALA A 930 -0.41 9.19 -17.84
C ALA A 930 0.59 8.05 -17.60
N LEU A 931 0.17 6.90 -17.05
CA LEU A 931 1.06 5.82 -16.66
C LEU A 931 1.22 4.75 -17.76
N PRO A 932 2.44 4.19 -17.96
CA PRO A 932 3.72 4.60 -17.37
C PRO A 932 4.45 5.69 -18.17
N GLU A 933 3.97 6.03 -19.37
CA GLU A 933 4.81 6.71 -20.37
C GLU A 933 4.81 8.24 -20.30
N ARG A 934 3.76 8.85 -19.75
CA ARG A 934 3.48 10.30 -19.76
C ARG A 934 3.44 10.93 -18.36
N VAL A 935 4.03 10.25 -17.38
CA VAL A 935 4.04 10.65 -15.96
C VAL A 935 4.53 12.08 -15.75
N MET A 936 5.60 12.48 -16.46
CA MET A 936 6.22 13.80 -16.29
C MET A 936 5.27 14.95 -16.67
N GLU A 937 4.22 14.68 -17.43
CA GLU A 937 3.23 15.68 -17.84
C GLU A 937 2.22 16.00 -16.72
N ILE A 938 2.14 15.15 -15.69
CA ILE A 938 1.14 15.29 -14.63
C ILE A 938 1.71 15.60 -13.25
N VAL A 939 3.03 15.44 -13.05
CA VAL A 939 3.75 15.75 -11.81
C VAL A 939 3.71 17.25 -11.52
N ASP A 940 3.61 17.63 -10.25
CA ASP A 940 3.61 19.02 -9.80
C ASP A 940 4.88 19.76 -10.27
N GLN A 941 4.70 20.88 -10.97
CA GLN A 941 5.80 21.68 -11.51
C GLN A 941 6.73 22.21 -10.41
N ASN A 942 6.24 22.47 -9.20
CA ASN A 942 7.09 22.90 -8.09
C ASN A 942 8.12 21.82 -7.70
N LEU A 943 7.78 20.54 -7.88
CA LEU A 943 8.71 19.42 -7.67
C LEU A 943 9.76 19.33 -8.79
N LEU A 944 9.44 19.82 -9.99
CA LEU A 944 10.34 19.85 -11.15
C LEU A 944 11.29 21.07 -11.09
N GLU A 945 10.78 22.23 -10.66
CA GLU A 945 11.53 23.48 -10.54
C GLU A 945 12.56 23.47 -9.39
N GLU A 946 12.30 22.68 -8.33
CA GLU A 946 13.24 22.51 -7.22
C GLU A 946 14.50 21.72 -7.63
N GLU A 947 14.36 20.72 -8.51
CA GLU A 947 15.50 20.04 -9.15
C GLU A 947 16.25 20.96 -10.13
N GLU A 948 15.55 21.85 -10.83
CA GLU A 948 16.21 22.89 -11.64
C GLU A 948 17.00 23.88 -10.81
N ARG A 949 16.47 24.35 -9.67
CA ARG A 949 17.20 25.25 -8.76
C ARG A 949 18.39 24.57 -8.09
N ALA A 950 18.26 23.29 -7.73
CA ALA A 950 19.36 22.49 -7.20
C ALA A 950 20.45 22.24 -8.25
N SER A 951 20.08 22.04 -9.52
CA SER A 951 21.03 21.84 -10.63
C SER A 951 21.71 23.14 -11.11
N ILE A 952 21.02 24.28 -11.07
CA ILE A 952 21.58 25.61 -11.39
C ILE A 952 22.62 26.03 -10.34
N ASN A 953 22.39 25.76 -9.06
CA ASN A 953 23.38 25.99 -8.01
C ASN A 953 24.62 25.10 -8.14
N SER A 954 24.48 23.90 -8.72
CA SER A 954 25.63 23.03 -9.05
C SER A 954 26.32 23.35 -10.38
N SER A 955 25.70 24.13 -11.28
CA SER A 955 26.22 24.45 -12.62
C SER A 955 26.78 25.88 -12.77
N ASN A 956 26.86 26.65 -11.68
CA ASN A 956 27.77 27.80 -11.59
C ASN A 956 29.25 27.40 -11.41
N GLN A 957 29.55 26.09 -11.38
CA GLN A 957 30.86 25.56 -11.73
C GLN A 957 30.72 24.68 -12.98
N MET A 958 31.36 25.11 -14.07
CA MET A 958 31.46 24.48 -15.39
C MET A 958 30.31 24.75 -16.38
N LYS A 959 30.56 25.71 -17.28
CA LYS A 959 29.87 25.89 -18.56
C LYS A 959 30.35 24.85 -19.56
N ASN A 960 29.46 23.99 -20.04
CA ASN A 960 29.10 23.81 -21.47
C ASN A 960 28.17 22.59 -21.63
N GLU A 961 27.43 22.59 -22.75
CA GLU A 961 26.51 21.54 -23.23
C GLU A 961 25.05 21.60 -22.72
N LYS A 962 24.29 22.56 -23.28
CA LYS A 962 22.84 22.44 -23.42
C LYS A 962 22.54 21.62 -24.68
N ASN A 963 22.15 20.35 -24.50
CA ASN A 963 21.12 19.64 -25.28
C ASN A 963 20.94 18.14 -24.94
N GLN A 964 21.65 17.56 -23.95
CA GLN A 964 21.39 16.18 -23.47
C GLN A 964 20.61 16.09 -22.16
N SER A 965 20.26 17.22 -21.55
CA SER A 965 19.75 17.24 -20.18
C SER A 965 18.27 16.84 -20.06
N THR A 966 17.47 16.91 -21.12
CA THR A 966 16.01 16.68 -21.04
C THR A 966 15.66 15.19 -21.08
N THR A 967 16.45 14.38 -21.80
CA THR A 967 16.24 12.93 -21.97
C THR A 967 16.68 12.15 -20.73
N LEU A 968 17.79 12.54 -20.09
CA LEU A 968 18.27 11.90 -18.85
C LEU A 968 17.39 12.22 -17.62
N ARG A 969 16.67 13.35 -17.65
CA ARG A 969 15.72 13.79 -16.60
C ARG A 969 14.40 12.99 -16.63
N GLN A 970 14.00 12.53 -17.81
CA GLN A 970 12.78 11.71 -18.01
C GLN A 970 12.95 10.27 -17.49
N ASP A 971 14.17 9.70 -17.55
CA ASP A 971 14.42 8.33 -17.12
C ASP A 971 14.46 8.18 -15.59
N LYS A 972 14.92 9.19 -14.84
CA LYS A 972 15.08 9.09 -13.38
C LYS A 972 13.75 9.04 -12.62
N PHE A 973 12.76 9.84 -13.01
CA PHE A 973 11.42 9.82 -12.40
C PHE A 973 10.62 8.57 -12.78
N LYS A 974 10.81 8.10 -14.03
CA LYS A 974 10.17 6.89 -14.59
C LYS A 974 10.70 5.59 -13.97
N HIS A 975 11.98 5.57 -13.58
CA HIS A 975 12.65 4.37 -13.03
C HIS A 975 12.88 4.35 -11.51
N GLU A 976 12.87 5.49 -10.79
CA GLU A 976 13.16 5.50 -9.34
C GLU A 976 11.93 5.74 -8.45
N VAL A 977 10.96 6.56 -8.86
CA VAL A 977 9.82 6.95 -8.00
C VAL A 977 8.58 6.07 -8.24
N PHE A 978 8.19 5.85 -9.50
CA PHE A 978 6.99 5.09 -9.83
C PHE A 978 7.04 3.58 -9.55
N PRO A 979 8.19 2.90 -9.69
CA PRO A 979 8.31 1.49 -9.27
C PRO A 979 8.17 1.29 -7.76
N GLN A 980 8.42 2.31 -6.93
CA GLN A 980 8.22 2.23 -5.47
C GLN A 980 6.74 2.38 -5.05
N LEU A 981 5.90 2.96 -5.91
CA LEU A 981 4.44 2.93 -5.78
C LEU A 981 3.84 1.57 -6.18
N LYS A 982 4.62 0.69 -6.85
CA LYS A 982 4.24 -0.70 -7.18
C LYS A 982 4.40 -1.68 -6.01
N CYS A 983 4.03 -1.27 -4.79
CA CYS A 983 3.78 -2.28 -3.75
C CYS A 983 2.57 -3.10 -4.21
N SER A 984 2.73 -4.42 -4.36
CA SER A 984 1.81 -5.34 -5.06
C SER A 984 0.40 -5.45 -4.46
N THR A 985 0.15 -4.84 -3.31
CA THR A 985 -1.19 -4.74 -2.69
C THR A 985 -1.78 -3.32 -2.76
N PHE A 986 -0.96 -2.31 -3.06
CA PHE A 986 -1.33 -0.89 -3.03
C PHE A 986 -1.63 -0.33 -4.43
N ALA A 987 -0.83 -0.71 -5.43
CA ALA A 987 -1.08 -0.34 -6.83
C ALA A 987 -2.32 -1.05 -7.41
N HIS A 988 -2.69 -2.21 -6.85
CA HIS A 988 -3.83 -3.01 -7.30
C HIS A 988 -5.19 -2.51 -6.78
N SER A 989 -5.20 -1.53 -5.87
CA SER A 989 -6.41 -0.89 -5.32
C SER A 989 -6.51 0.59 -5.66
N ILE A 990 -5.42 1.19 -6.16
CA ILE A 990 -5.36 2.60 -6.59
C ILE A 990 -5.48 2.72 -8.11
N PHE A 991 -5.12 1.70 -8.89
CA PHE A 991 -5.12 1.77 -10.37
C PHE A 991 -6.01 0.73 -11.07
N TYR A 992 -6.53 -0.22 -10.29
CA TYR A 992 -7.53 -1.25 -10.62
C TYR A 992 -8.55 -1.29 -9.49
#